data_AF-A0A9D9HDG7-F1
#
_entry.id   AF-A0A9D9HDG7-F1
#
_cell.length_a   1.000
_cell.length_b   1.000
_cell.length_c   1.000
_cell.angle_alpha   90.00
_cell.angle_beta   90.00
_cell.angle_gamma   90.00
#
_symmetry.space_group_name_H-M   'P 1'
#
loop_
_entity.id
_entity.type
_entity.pdbx_description
1 polymer ?
#
loop_
_entity_poly.entity_id
_entity_poly.type
_entity_poly.pdbx_seq_one_letter_code
_entity_poly.pdbx_strand_id
1 'polypeptide(L)'
;MFITLSFPVFAAYAAEVAMFYQDIDYGGNMVALPEGKYPNIATTGMADNAISSLKVCYGFAVEAYSGPEFTGKVRIFTSDTDNVGDEWNDDISSVKIYPKGSTGLTGVYKIQNGSSGLYADVDNNSTENNYKVVQYYNEGNEHSQFWQVEEVSPDSGVYIIRNYRSGKVMDIVDGNTKSGSAVQQYDYNGNFWQQFIIIKEENGYCYLIARHCGKVIEMPPPDSNPEGEGSSDPGEWLKIADKDGGSNQQWKILSYVQPVTVYKDADYQGFDLDLLEGEYASEWLKLFGIGTNQISSFKVSKGYKVTLYSDDGQQGNSISYIAEDIQSMPVGWNDRVQSIKVEAWGVQGFDGDYKLQNRNSGLYMDVDRNSKENKAALIQYRNEYLNATQLFGFEELQGEHGVYRITNTNSGKSLDITDNSIDNGAVVQQYEYLGYAHQQFIVIETEDGYFQLIARHSGDVVEVPASSTVAGEWLRTYDNNGTYTQQWKIQRECEHVVSYELSGGGKICDNGGYAEITSNTQKGMNYCLLKDGNAYGDIVAGTGERQAWRVSKAGTYTVKAYDASYEECKSVATTMKGDIVIETTSRPQLIVNPSAEVHLTVLQSRSFTSDVPVEWSISSSGTGLYCEDDGYLIAKETETRLDAKFTCIGSATITATMKVPNNNCQSSVTVYQNGPEPEICAEVPNETNIQIP
;
A
#
# COMPACT_ATOMS: atom_id res chain seq x y z
N MET A 1 50.51 44.55 -28.43
CA MET A 1 51.19 44.02 -27.23
C MET A 1 50.19 44.13 -26.09
N PHE A 2 49.30 43.13 -25.98
CA PHE A 2 48.33 43.08 -24.89
C PHE A 2 48.99 42.29 -23.75
N ILE A 3 49.19 42.98 -22.63
CA ILE A 3 49.68 42.36 -21.39
C ILE A 3 48.48 41.65 -20.78
N THR A 4 48.42 40.33 -20.94
CA THR A 4 47.54 39.47 -20.15
C THR A 4 48.13 39.37 -18.75
N LEU A 5 47.50 40.08 -17.81
CA LEU A 5 47.72 39.87 -16.38
C LEU A 5 47.18 38.47 -16.03
N SER A 6 48.07 37.51 -15.89
CA SER A 6 47.78 36.24 -15.23
C SER A 6 47.54 36.52 -13.75
N PHE A 7 46.29 36.49 -13.32
CA PHE A 7 46.00 36.34 -11.89
C PHE A 7 46.46 34.94 -11.47
N PRO A 8 47.14 34.79 -10.33
CA PRO A 8 47.41 33.46 -9.79
C PRO A 8 46.06 32.82 -9.45
N VAL A 9 45.82 31.64 -10.01
CA VAL A 9 44.82 30.70 -9.48
C VAL A 9 45.23 30.46 -8.03
N PHE A 10 44.44 30.97 -7.07
CA PHE A 10 44.58 30.54 -5.69
C PHE A 10 44.31 29.04 -5.68
N ALA A 11 45.35 28.24 -5.42
CA ALA A 11 45.17 26.85 -5.07
C ALA A 11 44.23 26.82 -3.86
N ALA A 12 43.04 26.23 -4.03
CA ALA A 12 42.18 25.89 -2.91
C ALA A 12 43.04 25.10 -1.91
N TYR A 13 43.21 25.61 -0.69
CA TYR A 13 43.90 24.87 0.34
C TYR A 13 43.12 23.56 0.55
N ALA A 14 43.71 22.44 0.15
CA ALA A 14 43.20 21.13 0.53
C ALA A 14 43.22 21.10 2.07
N ALA A 15 42.09 20.78 2.69
CA ALA A 15 42.04 20.75 4.15
C ALA A 15 42.88 19.61 4.70
N GLU A 16 43.45 19.86 5.86
CA GLU A 16 44.20 18.89 6.63
C GLU A 16 43.24 17.82 7.17
N VAL A 17 43.32 16.61 6.61
CA VAL A 17 42.40 15.50 6.90
C VAL A 17 43.07 14.35 7.67
N ALA A 18 44.37 14.46 7.91
CA ALA A 18 45.09 13.63 8.86
C ALA A 18 46.08 14.46 9.67
N MET A 19 46.20 14.17 10.97
CA MET A 19 47.17 14.79 11.87
C MET A 19 48.11 13.70 12.38
N PHE A 20 49.42 13.94 12.30
CA PHE A 20 50.47 13.03 12.74
C PHE A 20 51.20 13.63 13.93
N TYR A 21 51.46 12.81 14.93
CA TYR A 21 52.03 13.24 16.21
C TYR A 21 53.29 12.45 16.52
N GLN A 22 54.28 13.16 17.05
CA GLN A 22 55.57 12.59 17.38
C GLN A 22 55.48 11.59 18.54
N ASP A 23 54.64 11.88 19.52
CA ASP A 23 54.48 11.03 20.69
C ASP A 23 53.12 10.32 20.66
N ILE A 24 52.99 9.27 21.48
CA ILE A 24 51.70 8.64 21.74
C ILE A 24 50.70 9.63 22.37
N ASP A 25 49.43 9.25 22.42
CA ASP A 25 48.33 10.05 23.01
C ASP A 25 48.21 11.46 22.41
N TYR A 26 48.55 11.59 21.12
CA TYR A 26 48.53 12.84 20.37
C TYR A 26 49.47 13.92 20.94
N GLY A 27 50.59 13.49 21.53
CA GLY A 27 51.61 14.36 22.11
C GLY A 27 52.72 14.80 21.14
N GLY A 28 53.58 15.69 21.61
CA GLY A 28 54.79 16.09 20.89
C GLY A 28 54.55 17.04 19.72
N ASN A 29 55.51 17.07 18.78
CA ASN A 29 55.38 17.83 17.55
C ASN A 29 54.25 17.25 16.69
N MET A 30 53.49 18.12 16.01
CA MET A 30 52.35 17.72 15.18
C MET A 30 52.48 18.30 13.78
N VAL A 31 52.14 17.48 12.78
CA VAL A 31 51.97 17.90 11.39
C VAL A 31 50.60 17.46 10.90
N ALA A 32 49.86 18.40 10.34
CA ALA A 32 48.57 18.17 9.74
C ALA A 32 48.71 18.19 8.21
N LEU A 33 48.21 17.14 7.54
CA LEU A 33 48.42 16.91 6.11
C LEU A 33 47.09 16.82 5.38
N PRO A 34 46.97 17.45 4.20
CA PRO A 34 45.83 17.22 3.33
C PRO A 34 45.87 15.86 2.63
N GLU A 35 44.79 15.54 1.94
CA GLU A 35 44.74 14.45 0.97
C GLU A 35 45.94 14.53 0.01
N GLY A 36 46.64 13.42 -0.22
CA GLY A 36 47.82 13.42 -1.06
C GLY A 36 48.77 12.24 -0.87
N LYS A 37 49.90 12.31 -1.56
CA LYS A 37 50.97 11.31 -1.53
C LYS A 37 52.22 11.96 -0.97
N TYR A 38 52.74 11.41 0.12
CA TYR A 38 53.90 11.92 0.83
C TYR A 38 54.98 10.84 0.83
N PRO A 39 55.80 10.76 -0.24
CA PRO A 39 56.80 9.71 -0.39
C PRO A 39 57.93 9.81 0.63
N ASN A 40 58.05 10.94 1.34
CA ASN A 40 58.99 11.10 2.44
C ASN A 40 58.39 12.06 3.48
N ILE A 41 58.06 11.53 4.66
CA ILE A 41 57.44 12.31 5.73
C ILE A 41 58.36 13.41 6.28
N ALA A 42 59.69 13.25 6.18
CA ALA A 42 60.67 14.26 6.58
C ALA A 42 60.49 15.61 5.85
N THR A 43 59.85 15.59 4.68
CA THR A 43 59.59 16.79 3.87
C THR A 43 58.40 17.62 4.37
N THR A 44 57.61 17.09 5.31
CA THR A 44 56.39 17.74 5.82
C THR A 44 56.59 18.47 7.15
N GLY A 45 57.80 18.40 7.74
CA GLY A 45 58.10 18.94 9.06
C GLY A 45 57.98 17.94 10.21
N MET A 46 57.57 16.71 9.92
CA MET A 46 57.65 15.57 10.84
C MET A 46 58.95 14.82 10.56
N ALA A 47 59.74 14.47 11.58
CA ALA A 47 60.97 13.71 11.35
C ALA A 47 60.65 12.31 10.80
N ASP A 48 61.55 11.78 9.96
CA ASP A 48 61.45 10.39 9.51
C ASP A 48 61.44 9.46 10.72
N ASN A 49 60.59 8.44 10.70
CA ASN A 49 60.52 7.44 11.77
C ASN A 49 60.23 8.09 13.14
N ALA A 50 59.34 9.08 13.19
CA ALA A 50 59.00 9.78 14.43
C ALA A 50 57.52 9.73 14.77
N ILE A 51 56.67 9.13 13.94
CA ILE A 51 55.21 9.12 14.18
C ILE A 51 54.88 8.01 15.19
N SER A 52 54.21 8.41 16.28
CA SER A 52 53.78 7.49 17.35
C SER A 52 52.26 7.47 17.55
N SER A 53 51.55 8.51 17.10
CA SER A 53 50.08 8.55 17.07
C SER A 53 49.56 9.40 15.92
N LEU A 54 48.30 9.20 15.53
CA LEU A 54 47.70 9.94 14.42
C LEU A 54 46.18 10.05 14.55
N LYS A 55 45.63 11.12 14.00
CA LYS A 55 44.18 11.33 13.84
C LYS A 55 43.81 11.30 12.36
N VAL A 56 42.68 10.69 12.04
CA VAL A 56 42.17 10.57 10.67
C VAL A 56 40.74 11.07 10.65
N CYS A 57 40.47 12.09 9.82
CA CYS A 57 39.10 12.56 9.62
C CYS A 57 38.23 11.42 9.11
N TYR A 58 36.98 11.38 9.57
CA TYR A 58 36.03 10.37 9.12
C TYR A 58 35.87 10.42 7.59
N GLY A 59 35.85 9.25 6.96
CA GLY A 59 35.83 9.10 5.50
C GLY A 59 37.17 9.19 4.80
N PHE A 60 38.28 9.29 5.53
CA PHE A 60 39.62 9.19 4.96
C PHE A 60 40.35 7.94 5.47
N ALA A 61 41.38 7.56 4.72
CA ALA A 61 42.34 6.54 5.11
C ALA A 61 43.76 7.08 4.99
N VAL A 62 44.61 6.68 5.93
CA VAL A 62 46.05 6.86 5.88
C VAL A 62 46.69 5.50 5.65
N GLU A 63 47.25 5.29 4.47
CA GLU A 63 48.09 4.14 4.18
C GLU A 63 49.55 4.52 4.48
N ALA A 64 50.06 4.05 5.62
CA ALA A 64 51.39 4.31 6.12
C ALA A 64 52.37 3.20 5.71
N TYR A 65 53.60 3.61 5.43
CA TYR A 65 54.67 2.75 4.94
C TYR A 65 55.93 2.91 5.78
N SER A 66 56.58 1.79 6.05
CA SER A 66 57.80 1.78 6.87
C SER A 66 59.08 2.19 6.13
N GLY A 67 58.97 2.46 4.83
CA GLY A 67 60.07 2.97 4.01
C GLY A 67 59.62 4.18 3.19
N PRO A 68 60.57 4.97 2.67
CA PRO A 68 60.28 6.06 1.75
C PRO A 68 59.75 5.52 0.41
N GLU A 69 59.18 6.41 -0.40
CA GLU A 69 58.63 6.09 -1.73
C GLU A 69 57.60 4.95 -1.70
N PHE A 70 56.82 4.86 -0.61
CA PHE A 70 55.77 3.84 -0.41
C PHE A 70 56.31 2.40 -0.44
N THR A 71 57.48 2.19 0.16
CA THR A 71 58.13 0.87 0.27
C THR A 71 58.06 0.31 1.69
N GLY A 72 58.39 -0.98 1.85
CA GLY A 72 58.42 -1.62 3.17
C GLY A 72 57.07 -2.20 3.60
N LYS A 73 56.86 -2.32 4.91
CA LYS A 73 55.58 -2.76 5.49
C LYS A 73 54.52 -1.71 5.20
N VAL A 74 53.25 -2.13 5.10
CA VAL A 74 52.10 -1.22 4.91
C VAL A 74 51.06 -1.45 5.99
N ARG A 75 50.47 -0.36 6.50
CA ARG A 75 49.33 -0.39 7.41
C ARG A 75 48.35 0.73 7.06
N ILE A 76 47.06 0.42 7.10
CA ILE A 76 45.99 1.39 6.83
C ILE A 76 45.35 1.78 8.14
N PHE A 77 45.29 3.09 8.41
CA PHE A 77 44.56 3.68 9.52
C PHE A 77 43.33 4.41 8.98
N THR A 78 42.17 4.21 9.61
CA THR A 78 40.89 4.80 9.15
C THR A 78 40.16 5.53 10.28
N SER A 79 40.83 5.72 11.40
CA SER A 79 40.32 6.38 12.58
C SER A 79 41.49 6.91 13.40
N ASP A 80 41.17 7.77 14.35
CA ASP A 80 42.08 8.19 15.40
C ASP A 80 42.74 6.97 16.07
N THR A 81 44.05 7.06 16.25
CA THR A 81 44.93 6.03 16.79
C THR A 81 45.91 6.71 17.75
N ASP A 82 45.66 6.54 19.05
CA ASP A 82 46.44 7.11 20.16
C ASP A 82 47.82 6.46 20.30
N ASN A 83 47.99 5.23 19.82
CA ASN A 83 49.26 4.55 19.72
C ASN A 83 49.30 3.67 18.47
N VAL A 84 50.24 3.95 17.55
CA VAL A 84 50.40 3.16 16.33
C VAL A 84 50.91 1.74 16.61
N GLY A 85 51.37 1.45 17.83
CA GLY A 85 51.77 0.13 18.32
C GLY A 85 53.27 -0.15 18.12
N ASP A 86 53.81 -1.06 18.93
CA ASP A 86 55.26 -1.30 19.07
C ASP A 86 56.01 -1.58 17.75
N GLU A 87 55.36 -2.23 16.77
CA GLU A 87 55.97 -2.55 15.48
C GLU A 87 56.03 -1.36 14.49
N TRP A 88 55.31 -0.29 14.78
CA TRP A 88 55.10 0.87 13.91
C TRP A 88 55.51 2.19 14.55
N ASN A 89 55.63 2.22 15.87
CA ASN A 89 56.06 3.40 16.62
C ASN A 89 57.45 3.80 16.15
N ASP A 90 57.60 5.04 15.71
CA ASP A 90 58.87 5.54 15.17
C ASP A 90 59.38 4.70 13.97
N ASP A 91 58.47 4.19 13.12
CA ASP A 91 58.82 3.36 11.94
C ASP A 91 58.04 3.80 10.68
N ILE A 92 57.43 4.98 10.65
CA ILE A 92 56.69 5.50 9.48
C ILE A 92 57.55 6.49 8.72
N SER A 93 57.80 6.20 7.44
CA SER A 93 58.63 7.03 6.54
C SER A 93 57.86 7.67 5.39
N SER A 94 56.74 7.08 4.95
CA SER A 94 55.90 7.66 3.90
C SER A 94 54.43 7.32 4.07
N VAL A 95 53.53 8.17 3.57
CA VAL A 95 52.08 8.01 3.75
C VAL A 95 51.30 8.40 2.48
N LYS A 96 50.21 7.69 2.19
CA LYS A 96 49.17 8.12 1.26
C LYS A 96 47.90 8.41 2.04
N ILE A 97 47.29 9.55 1.77
CA ILE A 97 46.05 10.01 2.39
C ILE A 97 45.00 10.15 1.31
N TYR A 98 43.89 9.42 1.41
CA TYR A 98 42.87 9.37 0.37
C TYR A 98 41.47 9.14 0.94
N PRO A 99 40.41 9.59 0.23
CA PRO A 99 39.01 9.29 0.56
C PRO A 99 38.75 7.78 0.57
N LYS A 100 37.93 7.33 1.53
CA LYS A 100 37.52 5.93 1.69
C LYS A 100 35.99 5.79 1.58
N GLY A 101 35.43 6.38 0.53
CA GLY A 101 33.99 6.26 0.24
C GLY A 101 33.64 4.88 -0.32
N SER A 102 32.37 4.51 -0.21
CA SER A 102 31.77 3.45 -1.01
C SER A 102 31.88 3.81 -2.50
N THR A 103 32.11 2.84 -3.37
CA THR A 103 32.17 3.04 -4.83
C THR A 103 30.87 2.57 -5.51
N GLY A 104 30.65 2.96 -6.76
CA GLY A 104 29.53 2.47 -7.58
C GLY A 104 28.14 3.00 -7.22
N LEU A 105 28.04 4.01 -6.34
CA LEU A 105 26.79 4.69 -6.04
C LEU A 105 26.53 5.84 -7.03
N THR A 106 26.17 5.50 -8.26
CA THR A 106 25.83 6.48 -9.33
C THR A 106 24.39 6.28 -9.78
N GLY A 107 23.70 7.35 -10.16
CA GLY A 107 22.30 7.33 -10.55
C GLY A 107 21.50 8.48 -9.94
N VAL A 108 20.18 8.42 -10.04
CA VAL A 108 19.27 9.42 -9.48
C VAL A 108 18.59 8.89 -8.22
N TYR A 109 18.63 9.68 -7.15
CA TYR A 109 18.19 9.26 -5.83
C TYR A 109 17.37 10.34 -5.12
N LYS A 110 16.50 9.93 -4.21
CA LYS A 110 16.10 10.78 -3.09
C LYS A 110 16.98 10.48 -1.87
N ILE A 111 17.30 11.49 -1.09
CA ILE A 111 18.15 11.36 0.11
C ILE A 111 17.27 11.62 1.34
N GLN A 112 16.96 10.57 2.11
CA GLN A 112 16.04 10.64 3.25
C GLN A 112 16.80 10.65 4.57
N ASN A 113 16.46 11.58 5.47
CA ASN A 113 17.06 11.64 6.80
C ASN A 113 16.59 10.48 7.68
N GLY A 114 17.52 9.88 8.43
CA GLY A 114 17.25 8.71 9.25
C GLY A 114 16.49 8.99 10.55
N SER A 115 16.51 10.23 11.04
CA SER A 115 15.73 10.65 12.22
C SER A 115 14.31 11.03 11.84
N SER A 116 14.15 11.98 10.91
CA SER A 116 12.84 12.58 10.59
C SER A 116 12.05 11.81 9.53
N GLY A 117 12.72 11.02 8.68
CA GLY A 117 12.11 10.44 7.49
C GLY A 117 11.79 11.45 6.37
N LEU A 118 12.20 12.72 6.53
CA LEU A 118 12.06 13.77 5.51
C LEU A 118 13.21 13.72 4.50
N TYR A 119 13.06 14.43 3.38
CA TYR A 119 13.94 14.32 2.22
C TYR A 119 14.76 15.59 1.99
N ALA A 120 16.02 15.44 1.57
CA ALA A 120 16.83 16.56 1.12
C ALA A 120 16.20 17.21 -0.11
N ASP A 121 16.01 18.52 -0.05
CA ASP A 121 15.21 19.33 -0.96
C ASP A 121 15.90 20.68 -1.20
N VAL A 122 15.68 21.29 -2.36
CA VAL A 122 16.11 22.68 -2.61
C VAL A 122 14.93 23.62 -2.36
N ASP A 123 15.09 24.47 -1.34
CA ASP A 123 14.05 25.38 -0.85
C ASP A 123 13.37 26.18 -1.98
N ASN A 124 12.03 26.21 -1.95
CA ASN A 124 11.16 26.84 -2.96
C ASN A 124 11.35 26.32 -4.40
N ASN A 125 11.84 25.10 -4.60
CA ASN A 125 12.07 24.50 -5.92
C ASN A 125 12.95 25.37 -6.83
N SER A 126 13.85 26.15 -6.22
CA SER A 126 14.66 27.15 -6.91
C SER A 126 15.70 26.52 -7.82
N THR A 127 15.99 27.18 -8.93
CA THR A 127 17.10 26.83 -9.84
C THR A 127 18.29 27.77 -9.72
N GLU A 128 18.26 28.71 -8.76
CA GLU A 128 19.27 29.75 -8.55
C GLU A 128 20.37 29.32 -7.57
N ASN A 129 21.54 29.95 -7.69
CA ASN A 129 22.64 29.78 -6.72
C ASN A 129 22.27 30.30 -5.32
N ASN A 130 22.90 29.72 -4.31
CA ASN A 130 22.79 30.07 -2.89
C ASN A 130 21.43 29.78 -2.25
N TYR A 131 20.58 28.99 -2.93
CA TYR A 131 19.38 28.46 -2.31
C TYR A 131 19.72 27.30 -1.37
N LYS A 132 18.97 27.23 -0.27
CA LYS A 132 19.21 26.31 0.82
C LYS A 132 18.90 24.88 0.38
N VAL A 133 19.72 23.93 0.84
CA VAL A 133 19.29 22.53 0.90
C VAL A 133 18.62 22.32 2.24
N VAL A 134 17.33 22.00 2.23
CA VAL A 134 16.49 21.80 3.41
C VAL A 134 16.04 20.34 3.50
N GLN A 135 15.47 19.93 4.63
CA GLN A 135 14.62 18.73 4.65
C GLN A 135 13.17 19.10 4.37
N TYR A 136 12.42 18.27 3.65
CA TYR A 136 11.00 18.53 3.40
C TYR A 136 10.18 17.24 3.28
N TYR A 137 8.85 17.38 3.30
CA TYR A 137 7.93 16.24 3.08
C TYR A 137 8.16 15.62 1.71
N ASN A 138 7.81 14.34 1.54
CA ASN A 138 7.87 13.73 0.21
C ASN A 138 6.86 14.39 -0.73
N GLU A 139 7.36 15.07 -1.77
CA GLU A 139 6.53 15.75 -2.78
C GLU A 139 6.35 14.91 -4.04
N GLY A 140 6.47 13.58 -3.93
CA GLY A 140 6.28 12.65 -5.04
C GLY A 140 7.34 12.85 -6.12
N ASN A 141 6.91 13.30 -7.31
CA ASN A 141 7.77 13.47 -8.49
C ASN A 141 8.36 14.89 -8.63
N GLU A 142 8.30 15.73 -7.60
CA GLU A 142 8.96 17.04 -7.63
C GLU A 142 10.49 16.88 -7.74
N HIS A 143 11.06 17.37 -8.84
CA HIS A 143 12.46 17.17 -9.23
C HIS A 143 13.46 17.85 -8.29
N SER A 144 13.05 18.83 -7.48
CA SER A 144 13.92 19.47 -6.47
C SER A 144 14.37 18.51 -5.36
N GLN A 145 13.70 17.37 -5.18
CA GLN A 145 14.05 16.33 -4.20
C GLN A 145 14.90 15.19 -4.77
N PHE A 146 15.11 15.20 -6.08
CA PHE A 146 15.92 14.20 -6.75
C PHE A 146 17.34 14.71 -6.94
N TRP A 147 18.30 13.83 -6.71
CA TRP A 147 19.72 14.12 -6.73
C TRP A 147 20.43 13.11 -7.63
N GLN A 148 20.98 13.58 -8.74
CA GLN A 148 21.91 12.82 -9.56
C GLN A 148 23.26 12.75 -8.83
N VAL A 149 23.63 11.55 -8.40
CA VAL A 149 24.92 11.27 -7.77
C VAL A 149 25.86 10.76 -8.85
N GLU A 150 26.98 11.46 -9.03
CA GLU A 150 27.98 11.19 -10.07
C GLU A 150 29.34 11.01 -9.40
N GLU A 151 30.05 9.92 -9.70
CA GLU A 151 31.40 9.73 -9.17
C GLU A 151 32.40 10.66 -9.89
N VAL A 152 33.21 11.41 -9.14
CA VAL A 152 34.17 12.39 -9.70
C VAL A 152 35.18 11.72 -10.63
N SER A 153 35.58 10.51 -10.29
CA SER A 153 36.37 9.62 -11.15
C SER A 153 36.10 8.16 -10.78
N PRO A 154 36.21 7.21 -11.73
CA PRO A 154 35.96 5.80 -11.46
C PRO A 154 36.70 5.28 -10.22
N ASP A 155 35.98 4.59 -9.35
CA ASP A 155 36.50 3.93 -8.14
C ASP A 155 37.14 4.87 -7.10
N SER A 156 36.84 6.16 -7.15
CA SER A 156 37.36 7.14 -6.17
C SER A 156 36.61 7.16 -4.85
N GLY A 157 35.34 6.74 -4.83
CA GLY A 157 34.44 6.91 -3.69
C GLY A 157 34.14 8.38 -3.36
N VAL A 158 34.36 9.29 -4.32
CA VAL A 158 34.08 10.72 -4.21
C VAL A 158 33.03 11.10 -5.22
N TYR A 159 32.02 11.85 -4.78
CA TYR A 159 30.82 12.13 -5.53
C TYR A 159 30.54 13.62 -5.68
N ILE A 160 29.92 13.97 -6.79
CA ILE A 160 29.15 15.19 -6.97
C ILE A 160 27.68 14.81 -6.75
N ILE A 161 26.95 15.61 -5.98
CA ILE A 161 25.52 15.40 -5.71
C ILE A 161 24.78 16.55 -6.36
N ARG A 162 24.24 16.32 -7.56
CA ARG A 162 23.62 17.33 -8.41
C ARG A 162 22.11 17.30 -8.26
N ASN A 163 21.49 18.42 -7.94
CA ASN A 163 20.05 18.54 -7.92
C ASN A 163 19.48 18.29 -9.33
N TYR A 164 18.52 17.38 -9.44
CA TYR A 164 17.99 16.92 -10.72
C TYR A 164 17.21 18.04 -11.41
N ARG A 165 16.50 18.90 -10.68
CA ARG A 165 15.75 20.04 -11.27
C ARG A 165 16.66 21.15 -11.82
N SER A 166 17.65 21.57 -11.05
CA SER A 166 18.45 22.77 -11.36
C SER A 166 19.79 22.50 -12.05
N GLY A 167 20.26 21.26 -12.02
CA GLY A 167 21.61 20.84 -12.42
C GLY A 167 22.75 21.46 -11.61
N LYS A 168 22.44 22.21 -10.54
CA LYS A 168 23.41 22.71 -9.56
C LYS A 168 23.76 21.61 -8.58
N VAL A 169 24.88 21.78 -7.88
CA VAL A 169 25.40 20.75 -6.98
C VAL A 169 25.23 21.19 -5.53
N MET A 170 25.10 20.22 -4.64
CA MET A 170 25.23 20.41 -3.21
C MET A 170 26.59 21.06 -2.92
N ASP A 171 26.59 22.10 -2.09
CA ASP A 171 27.73 22.99 -1.88
C ASP A 171 27.74 23.45 -0.41
N ILE A 172 28.91 23.44 0.23
CA ILE A 172 29.05 24.04 1.56
C ILE A 172 29.34 25.52 1.42
N VAL A 173 28.50 26.37 2.02
CA VAL A 173 28.59 27.83 1.94
C VAL A 173 30.01 28.31 2.24
N ASP A 174 30.59 29.05 1.29
CA ASP A 174 31.94 29.64 1.33
C ASP A 174 33.08 28.63 1.58
N GLY A 175 32.85 27.33 1.39
CA GLY A 175 33.82 26.28 1.73
C GLY A 175 34.14 26.21 3.23
N ASN A 176 33.24 26.67 4.10
CA ASN A 176 33.46 26.73 5.54
C ASN A 176 33.66 25.31 6.12
N THR A 177 34.57 25.18 7.07
CA THR A 177 34.95 23.90 7.72
C THR A 177 34.42 23.78 9.15
N LYS A 178 33.67 24.76 9.64
CA LYS A 178 33.12 24.78 11.00
C LYS A 178 31.80 24.00 11.07
N SER A 179 31.58 23.27 12.18
CA SER A 179 30.28 22.67 12.50
C SER A 179 29.18 23.74 12.55
N GLY A 180 28.01 23.42 12.01
CA GLY A 180 26.89 24.34 11.80
C GLY A 180 26.97 25.18 10.53
N SER A 181 27.98 24.98 9.67
CA SER A 181 28.03 25.63 8.35
C SER A 181 26.95 25.06 7.44
N ALA A 182 26.29 25.91 6.67
CA ALA A 182 25.09 25.54 5.94
C ALA A 182 25.39 24.89 4.58
N VAL A 183 24.45 24.06 4.11
CA VAL A 183 24.49 23.38 2.81
C VAL A 183 23.56 24.08 1.82
N GLN A 184 24.08 24.55 0.70
CA GLN A 184 23.32 25.22 -0.36
C GLN A 184 23.42 24.45 -1.69
N GLN A 185 22.69 24.89 -2.71
CA GLN A 185 23.03 24.55 -4.09
C GLN A 185 23.85 25.66 -4.75
N TYR A 186 24.80 25.28 -5.59
CA TYR A 186 25.60 26.21 -6.38
C TYR A 186 26.04 25.58 -7.72
N ASP A 187 26.39 26.41 -8.70
CA ASP A 187 26.99 25.94 -9.96
C ASP A 187 28.28 25.16 -9.69
N TYR A 188 28.44 24.03 -10.38
CA TYR A 188 29.64 23.21 -10.20
C TYR A 188 30.88 23.94 -10.76
N ASN A 189 31.87 24.13 -9.90
CA ASN A 189 33.14 24.81 -10.21
C ASN A 189 34.37 23.95 -9.86
N GLY A 190 34.17 22.69 -9.44
CA GLY A 190 35.25 21.74 -9.16
C GLY A 190 35.89 21.88 -7.78
N ASN A 191 35.37 22.75 -6.92
CA ASN A 191 35.91 22.93 -5.57
C ASN A 191 35.63 21.72 -4.66
N PHE A 192 36.51 21.47 -3.70
CA PHE A 192 36.39 20.29 -2.80
C PHE A 192 35.18 20.34 -1.86
N TRP A 193 34.61 21.52 -1.59
CA TRP A 193 33.38 21.66 -0.80
C TRP A 193 32.09 21.40 -1.61
N GLN A 194 32.24 21.07 -2.89
CA GLN A 194 31.17 20.56 -3.76
C GLN A 194 31.31 19.05 -4.04
N GLN A 195 32.22 18.40 -3.32
CA GLN A 195 32.55 16.99 -3.49
C GLN A 195 32.37 16.27 -2.16
N PHE A 196 31.73 15.11 -2.20
CA PHE A 196 31.30 14.40 -1.01
C PHE A 196 31.79 12.96 -1.03
N ILE A 197 32.20 12.47 0.13
CA ILE A 197 32.51 11.06 0.35
C ILE A 197 31.23 10.44 0.91
N ILE A 198 30.73 9.38 0.29
CA ILE A 198 29.56 8.65 0.78
C ILE A 198 30.02 7.32 1.34
N ILE A 199 29.70 7.04 2.60
CA ILE A 199 29.99 5.74 3.24
C ILE A 199 28.68 5.06 3.56
N LYS A 200 28.42 3.92 2.93
CA LYS A 200 27.30 3.02 3.27
C LYS A 200 27.68 2.15 4.46
N GLU A 201 26.78 2.11 5.43
CA GLU A 201 26.85 1.25 6.63
C GLU A 201 26.09 -0.06 6.40
N GLU A 202 26.39 -1.09 7.18
CA GLU A 202 25.74 -2.41 7.09
C GLU A 202 24.24 -2.38 7.36
N ASN A 203 23.76 -1.35 8.07
CA ASN A 203 22.34 -1.16 8.39
C ASN A 203 21.53 -0.49 7.26
N GLY A 204 22.14 -0.23 6.10
CA GLY A 204 21.50 0.40 4.93
C GLY A 204 21.46 1.94 4.97
N TYR A 205 21.95 2.57 6.04
CA TYR A 205 22.14 4.01 6.08
C TYR A 205 23.51 4.40 5.54
N CYS A 206 23.70 5.69 5.30
CA CYS A 206 24.99 6.25 4.92
C CYS A 206 25.28 7.58 5.61
N TYR A 207 26.55 7.94 5.59
CA TYR A 207 27.02 9.28 5.93
C TYR A 207 27.45 9.99 4.64
N LEU A 208 26.98 11.22 4.45
CA LEU A 208 27.45 12.13 3.40
C LEU A 208 28.47 13.06 4.03
N ILE A 209 29.71 13.03 3.54
CA ILE A 209 30.85 13.68 4.19
C ILE A 209 31.42 14.74 3.24
N ALA A 210 31.51 15.99 3.68
CA ALA A 210 32.13 17.03 2.89
C ALA A 210 33.64 16.77 2.74
N ARG A 211 34.11 16.52 1.52
CA ARG A 211 35.49 16.09 1.24
C ARG A 211 36.51 17.11 1.76
N HIS A 212 36.19 18.40 1.71
CA HIS A 212 37.10 19.45 2.15
C HIS A 212 37.25 19.57 3.67
N CYS A 213 36.59 18.76 4.51
CA CYS A 213 36.81 18.87 5.96
C CYS A 213 36.50 17.61 6.77
N GLY A 214 35.93 16.56 6.15
CA GLY A 214 35.58 15.33 6.86
C GLY A 214 34.36 15.44 7.77
N LYS A 215 33.63 16.57 7.72
CA LYS A 215 32.36 16.75 8.45
C LYS A 215 31.20 16.12 7.70
N VAL A 216 30.27 15.55 8.45
CA VAL A 216 29.07 14.91 7.91
C VAL A 216 27.98 15.93 7.70
N ILE A 217 27.15 15.74 6.67
CA ILE A 217 25.89 16.45 6.50
C ILE A 217 24.91 15.96 7.57
N GLU A 218 24.25 16.91 8.22
CA GLU A 218 23.29 16.64 9.28
C GLU A 218 22.03 17.49 9.13
N MET A 219 20.96 16.98 9.73
CA MET A 219 19.87 17.82 10.18
C MET A 219 20.17 18.32 11.59
N PRO A 220 20.45 19.62 11.80
CA PRO A 220 20.74 20.15 13.12
C PRO A 220 19.50 20.06 14.04
N PRO A 221 19.68 20.05 15.36
CA PRO A 221 18.57 20.26 16.29
C PRO A 221 17.88 21.60 16.04
N PRO A 222 16.57 21.71 16.33
CA PRO A 222 15.86 22.97 16.19
C PRO A 222 16.41 24.00 17.18
N ASP A 223 16.38 25.28 16.82
CA ASP A 223 16.88 26.38 17.68
C ASP A 223 16.22 26.43 19.07
N SER A 224 15.00 25.89 19.19
CA SER A 224 14.25 25.76 20.45
C SER A 224 14.81 24.71 21.40
N ASN A 225 15.60 23.75 20.89
CA ASN A 225 16.22 22.68 21.66
C ASN A 225 17.59 22.29 21.06
N PRO A 226 18.63 23.12 21.24
CA PRO A 226 19.95 22.92 20.63
C PRO A 226 20.72 21.70 21.17
N GLU A 227 20.26 21.09 22.26
CA GLU A 227 20.83 19.86 22.83
C GLU A 227 20.08 18.58 22.39
N GLY A 228 19.00 18.71 21.60
CA GLY A 228 18.22 17.59 21.11
C GLY A 228 18.89 16.82 19.96
N GLU A 229 18.31 15.67 19.61
CA GLU A 229 18.57 15.04 18.31
C GLU A 229 17.84 15.83 17.21
N GLY A 230 18.40 15.85 15.99
CA GLY A 230 18.02 16.75 14.88
C GLY A 230 16.53 17.03 14.67
N SER A 231 16.21 18.18 14.05
CA SER A 231 14.84 18.61 13.79
C SER A 231 14.03 17.62 12.94
N SER A 232 12.74 17.48 13.23
CA SER A 232 11.76 16.80 12.38
C SER A 232 10.90 17.76 11.56
N ASP A 233 11.18 19.07 11.63
CA ASP A 233 10.37 20.09 10.97
C ASP A 233 10.79 20.25 9.49
N PRO A 234 9.81 20.34 8.56
CA PRO A 234 10.07 20.61 7.16
C PRO A 234 10.56 22.05 6.95
N GLY A 235 11.45 22.26 5.98
CA GLY A 235 12.04 23.54 5.61
C GLY A 235 13.31 23.90 6.38
N GLU A 236 13.74 23.05 7.32
CA GLU A 236 14.94 23.28 8.10
C GLU A 236 16.22 23.05 7.27
N TRP A 237 17.19 23.94 7.45
CA TRP A 237 18.39 24.01 6.64
C TRP A 237 19.42 22.96 7.07
N LEU A 238 19.85 22.10 6.14
CA LEU A 238 20.94 21.15 6.36
C LEU A 238 22.25 21.89 6.65
N LYS A 239 23.05 21.29 7.53
CA LYS A 239 24.35 21.81 7.94
C LYS A 239 25.40 20.70 7.90
N ILE A 240 26.67 21.06 8.06
CA ILE A 240 27.74 20.10 8.34
C ILE A 240 28.13 20.12 9.81
N ALA A 241 28.51 18.97 10.37
CA ALA A 241 29.04 18.86 11.73
C ALA A 241 30.05 17.72 11.89
N ASP A 242 30.71 17.70 13.04
CA ASP A 242 31.53 16.56 13.44
C ASP A 242 30.63 15.34 13.64
N LYS A 243 31.13 14.16 13.25
CA LYS A 243 30.35 12.93 13.36
C LYS A 243 30.16 12.54 14.83
N ASP A 244 28.92 12.39 15.25
CA ASP A 244 28.54 11.89 16.58
C ASP A 244 27.81 10.52 16.53
N GLY A 245 27.36 10.12 15.34
CA GLY A 245 26.65 8.85 15.14
C GLY A 245 25.14 8.92 15.31
N GLY A 246 24.57 10.11 15.57
CA GLY A 246 23.14 10.34 15.66
C GLY A 246 22.39 10.01 14.36
N SER A 247 21.13 9.61 14.49
CA SER A 247 20.24 9.26 13.37
C SER A 247 19.98 10.45 12.44
N ASN A 248 20.12 11.68 12.93
CA ASN A 248 20.01 12.92 12.18
C ASN A 248 21.21 13.19 11.25
N GLN A 249 22.33 12.47 11.43
CA GLN A 249 23.50 12.49 10.55
C GLN A 249 23.53 11.30 9.57
N GLN A 250 22.56 10.38 9.69
CA GLN A 250 22.43 9.19 8.88
C GLN A 250 21.37 9.39 7.82
N TRP A 251 21.62 8.90 6.61
CA TRP A 251 20.75 9.13 5.45
C TRP A 251 20.49 7.81 4.72
N LYS A 252 19.26 7.60 4.25
CA LYS A 252 18.96 6.56 3.25
C LYS A 252 19.06 7.18 1.85
N ILE A 253 19.78 6.53 0.96
CA ILE A 253 19.87 6.92 -0.45
C ILE A 253 18.96 5.99 -1.24
N LEU A 254 17.80 6.52 -1.62
CA LEU A 254 16.68 5.77 -2.18
C LEU A 254 16.68 5.93 -3.70
N SER A 255 16.91 4.83 -4.42
CA SER A 255 16.90 4.83 -5.89
C SER A 255 15.48 4.82 -6.44
N TYR A 256 15.33 5.37 -7.64
CA TYR A 256 14.07 5.42 -8.38
C TYR A 256 14.29 4.98 -9.82
N VAL A 257 13.32 4.24 -10.36
CA VAL A 257 13.34 3.81 -11.75
C VAL A 257 13.26 5.01 -12.69
N GLN A 258 14.08 4.98 -13.73
CA GLN A 258 14.03 5.92 -14.84
C GLN A 258 13.39 5.20 -16.02
N PRO A 259 12.06 5.32 -16.20
CA PRO A 259 11.32 4.44 -17.12
C PRO A 259 11.59 4.71 -18.60
N VAL A 260 12.21 5.85 -18.95
CA VAL A 260 12.47 6.24 -20.33
C VAL A 260 13.95 6.56 -20.50
N THR A 261 14.58 5.98 -21.52
CA THR A 261 15.92 6.37 -21.96
C THR A 261 15.83 6.95 -23.35
N VAL A 262 16.32 8.17 -23.55
CA VAL A 262 16.43 8.80 -24.87
C VAL A 262 17.87 8.74 -25.36
N TYR A 263 18.05 8.61 -26.68
CA TYR A 263 19.36 8.45 -27.30
C TYR A 263 19.55 9.46 -28.42
N LYS A 264 20.77 9.98 -28.49
CA LYS A 264 21.17 10.95 -29.50
C LYS A 264 21.15 10.37 -30.90
N ASP A 265 21.62 9.13 -31.06
CA ASP A 265 21.69 8.47 -32.34
C ASP A 265 20.60 7.39 -32.46
N ALA A 266 20.31 6.97 -33.69
CA ALA A 266 19.40 5.85 -33.92
C ALA A 266 19.98 4.53 -33.35
N ASP A 267 19.14 3.50 -33.26
CA ASP A 267 19.52 2.16 -32.79
C ASP A 267 20.07 2.14 -31.36
N TYR A 268 19.59 3.07 -30.51
CA TYR A 268 19.99 3.22 -29.11
C TYR A 268 21.49 3.46 -28.93
N GLN A 269 22.07 4.27 -29.81
CA GLN A 269 23.50 4.61 -29.81
C GLN A 269 23.75 6.06 -29.43
N GLY A 270 25.03 6.36 -29.22
CA GLY A 270 25.48 7.71 -28.89
C GLY A 270 25.27 8.03 -27.41
N PHE A 271 25.18 9.32 -27.12
CA PHE A 271 24.86 9.78 -25.76
C PHE A 271 23.41 9.42 -25.43
N ASP A 272 23.22 8.80 -24.27
CA ASP A 272 21.92 8.46 -23.71
C ASP A 272 21.61 9.31 -22.47
N LEU A 273 20.32 9.46 -22.20
CA LEU A 273 19.82 10.14 -21.01
C LEU A 273 18.59 9.40 -20.49
N ASP A 274 18.72 8.90 -19.27
CA ASP A 274 17.64 8.30 -18.52
C ASP A 274 16.75 9.39 -17.89
N LEU A 275 15.44 9.19 -17.93
CA LEU A 275 14.43 10.15 -17.51
C LEU A 275 13.49 9.52 -16.47
N LEU A 276 13.35 10.19 -15.33
CA LEU A 276 12.28 9.97 -14.36
C LEU A 276 10.91 10.37 -14.94
N GLU A 277 9.85 10.07 -14.20
CA GLU A 277 8.56 10.69 -14.41
C GLU A 277 8.65 12.22 -14.26
N GLY A 278 7.99 12.98 -15.13
CA GLY A 278 7.97 14.45 -15.09
C GLY A 278 7.98 15.14 -16.44
N GLU A 279 8.17 16.45 -16.39
CA GLU A 279 8.17 17.35 -17.55
C GLU A 279 9.56 17.96 -17.75
N TYR A 280 10.08 17.85 -18.97
CA TYR A 280 11.45 18.24 -19.32
C TYR A 280 11.44 19.29 -20.42
N ALA A 281 11.80 20.51 -20.06
CA ALA A 281 11.98 21.62 -21.00
C ALA A 281 13.39 21.60 -21.66
N SER A 282 13.55 22.40 -22.71
CA SER A 282 14.76 22.47 -23.51
C SER A 282 16.01 22.81 -22.71
N GLU A 283 15.88 23.67 -21.70
CA GLU A 283 16.97 24.07 -20.81
C GLU A 283 17.50 22.88 -20.01
N TRP A 284 16.59 22.09 -19.46
CA TRP A 284 16.90 20.89 -18.71
C TRP A 284 17.59 19.83 -19.59
N LEU A 285 17.07 19.58 -20.80
CA LEU A 285 17.66 18.61 -21.74
C LEU A 285 19.09 18.99 -22.16
N LYS A 286 19.37 20.31 -22.30
CA LYS A 286 20.72 20.81 -22.58
C LYS A 286 21.64 20.63 -21.38
N LEU A 287 21.13 20.87 -20.17
CA LEU A 287 21.88 20.76 -18.92
C LEU A 287 22.40 19.34 -18.70
N PHE A 288 21.59 18.33 -19.05
CA PHE A 288 21.95 16.91 -18.95
C PHE A 288 22.48 16.31 -20.27
N GLY A 289 22.94 17.15 -21.20
CA GLY A 289 23.87 16.75 -22.25
C GLY A 289 23.29 16.24 -23.57
N ILE A 290 22.01 15.85 -23.64
CA ILE A 290 21.43 15.38 -24.91
C ILE A 290 21.04 16.53 -25.85
N GLY A 291 20.76 17.72 -25.31
CA GLY A 291 20.37 18.90 -26.07
C GLY A 291 19.02 18.77 -26.78
N THR A 292 18.49 19.89 -27.29
CA THR A 292 17.28 19.88 -28.13
C THR A 292 17.60 19.52 -29.56
N ASN A 293 16.64 18.93 -30.27
CA ASN A 293 16.78 18.58 -31.69
C ASN A 293 17.94 17.60 -31.93
N GLN A 294 18.18 16.68 -30.99
CA GLN A 294 19.23 15.65 -31.14
C GLN A 294 18.72 14.24 -30.86
N ILE A 295 17.44 14.06 -30.54
CA ILE A 295 16.90 12.75 -30.18
C ILE A 295 16.52 11.98 -31.44
N SER A 296 17.10 10.79 -31.58
CA SER A 296 16.92 9.91 -32.75
C SER A 296 16.38 8.53 -32.42
N SER A 297 16.44 8.09 -31.16
CA SER A 297 15.80 6.86 -30.68
C SER A 297 15.51 6.92 -29.17
N PHE A 298 14.63 6.06 -28.66
CA PHE A 298 14.31 5.99 -27.22
C PHE A 298 13.70 4.65 -26.82
N LYS A 299 13.74 4.32 -25.53
CA LYS A 299 13.11 3.15 -24.91
C LYS A 299 12.09 3.59 -23.88
N VAL A 300 10.99 2.85 -23.75
CA VAL A 300 9.90 3.14 -22.79
C VAL A 300 9.52 1.88 -22.06
N SER A 301 9.68 1.91 -20.74
CA SER A 301 9.31 0.80 -19.85
C SER A 301 7.80 0.59 -19.82
N LYS A 302 7.39 -0.66 -19.60
CA LYS A 302 5.98 -1.01 -19.39
C LYS A 302 5.37 -0.19 -18.25
N GLY A 303 4.11 0.21 -18.41
CA GLY A 303 3.41 1.04 -17.43
C GLY A 303 3.70 2.54 -17.54
N TYR A 304 4.45 2.97 -18.56
CA TYR A 304 4.74 4.39 -18.77
C TYR A 304 4.42 4.84 -20.19
N LYS A 305 4.16 6.14 -20.31
CA LYS A 305 3.96 6.84 -21.57
C LYS A 305 4.96 7.98 -21.66
N VAL A 306 5.60 8.10 -22.82
CA VAL A 306 6.38 9.27 -23.19
C VAL A 306 5.62 10.09 -24.23
N THR A 307 5.61 11.41 -24.06
CA THR A 307 5.13 12.35 -25.07
C THR A 307 6.25 13.30 -25.46
N LEU A 308 6.54 13.36 -26.74
CA LEU A 308 7.57 14.23 -27.33
C LEU A 308 6.88 15.43 -27.97
N TYR A 309 7.47 16.61 -27.82
CA TYR A 309 6.91 17.87 -28.30
C TYR A 309 7.89 18.55 -29.26
N SER A 310 7.36 19.13 -30.34
CA SER A 310 8.15 19.86 -31.32
C SER A 310 8.66 21.20 -30.81
N ASP A 311 7.96 21.77 -29.82
CA ASP A 311 8.26 23.07 -29.23
C ASP A 311 8.55 22.90 -27.73
N ASP A 312 9.16 23.93 -27.13
CA ASP A 312 9.56 23.89 -25.73
C ASP A 312 8.37 24.06 -24.77
N GLY A 313 8.53 23.57 -23.53
CA GLY A 313 7.50 23.68 -22.48
C GLY A 313 6.20 22.95 -22.82
N GLN A 314 6.31 21.76 -23.42
CA GLN A 314 5.20 20.86 -23.75
C GLN A 314 4.17 21.50 -24.71
N GLN A 315 4.67 22.28 -25.68
CA GLN A 315 3.86 22.99 -26.68
C GLN A 315 4.07 22.44 -28.10
N GLY A 316 3.30 22.98 -29.05
CA GLY A 316 3.42 22.64 -30.47
C GLY A 316 2.78 21.29 -30.82
N ASN A 317 3.32 20.63 -31.84
CA ASN A 317 2.87 19.29 -32.22
C ASN A 317 3.45 18.26 -31.23
N SER A 318 2.70 17.20 -30.97
CA SER A 318 3.14 16.11 -30.08
C SER A 318 2.94 14.73 -30.70
N ILE A 319 3.75 13.79 -30.24
CA ILE A 319 3.61 12.35 -30.51
C ILE A 319 3.84 11.58 -29.20
N SER A 320 3.05 10.53 -28.96
CA SER A 320 3.10 9.76 -27.72
C SER A 320 3.28 8.27 -27.99
N TYR A 321 3.98 7.60 -27.08
CA TYR A 321 4.25 6.16 -27.13
C TYR A 321 4.06 5.56 -25.74
N ILE A 322 3.48 4.36 -25.66
CA ILE A 322 3.19 3.65 -24.42
C ILE A 322 3.94 2.33 -24.47
N ALA A 323 4.88 2.12 -23.55
CA ALA A 323 5.63 0.86 -23.44
C ALA A 323 6.23 0.37 -24.77
N GLU A 324 6.70 1.29 -25.62
CA GLU A 324 7.20 0.99 -26.96
C GLU A 324 8.60 1.58 -27.14
N ASP A 325 9.54 0.71 -27.54
CA ASP A 325 10.90 1.12 -27.87
C ASP A 325 10.98 1.54 -29.35
N ILE A 326 11.50 2.74 -29.59
CA ILE A 326 11.63 3.32 -30.93
C ILE A 326 13.09 3.35 -31.34
N GLN A 327 13.48 2.44 -32.24
CA GLN A 327 14.85 2.33 -32.78
C GLN A 327 15.23 3.51 -33.67
N SER A 328 14.25 4.13 -34.35
CA SER A 328 14.48 5.29 -35.20
C SER A 328 13.25 6.17 -35.21
N MET A 329 13.45 7.46 -34.98
CA MET A 329 12.36 8.44 -34.94
C MET A 329 11.61 8.51 -36.28
N PRO A 330 10.27 8.66 -36.27
CA PRO A 330 9.49 8.78 -37.50
C PRO A 330 9.93 9.93 -38.39
N VAL A 331 9.61 9.82 -39.68
CA VAL A 331 9.87 10.89 -40.65
C VAL A 331 9.28 12.20 -40.18
N GLY A 332 10.11 13.24 -40.09
CA GLY A 332 9.71 14.57 -39.63
C GLY A 332 9.80 14.78 -38.12
N TRP A 333 10.25 13.79 -37.35
CA TRP A 333 10.48 13.87 -35.90
C TRP A 333 11.93 13.69 -35.49
N ASN A 334 12.75 12.99 -36.29
CA ASN A 334 14.18 12.86 -36.02
C ASN A 334 14.83 14.23 -35.83
N ASP A 335 15.54 14.42 -34.71
CA ASP A 335 16.21 15.68 -34.38
C ASP A 335 15.26 16.88 -34.32
N ARG A 336 14.02 16.69 -33.83
CA ARG A 336 13.04 17.79 -33.67
C ARG A 336 12.42 17.93 -32.29
N VAL A 337 12.78 17.06 -31.36
CA VAL A 337 12.23 17.09 -30.00
C VAL A 337 12.83 18.26 -29.24
N GLN A 338 11.98 19.12 -28.67
CA GLN A 338 12.40 20.26 -27.85
C GLN A 338 12.00 20.13 -26.37
N SER A 339 10.91 19.42 -26.08
CA SER A 339 10.51 19.10 -24.71
C SER A 339 9.85 17.73 -24.64
N ILE A 340 9.85 17.13 -23.45
CA ILE A 340 9.40 15.76 -23.19
C ILE A 340 8.48 15.75 -21.96
N LYS A 341 7.49 14.86 -21.97
CA LYS A 341 6.71 14.50 -20.78
C LYS A 341 6.74 12.99 -20.60
N VAL A 342 7.05 12.53 -19.39
CA VAL A 342 7.03 11.12 -18.98
C VAL A 342 5.98 10.97 -17.87
N GLU A 343 5.06 10.02 -18.04
CA GLU A 343 3.94 9.80 -17.11
C GLU A 343 3.76 8.30 -16.87
N ALA A 344 3.33 7.92 -15.66
CA ALA A 344 2.75 6.62 -15.44
C ALA A 344 1.49 6.44 -16.32
N TRP A 345 1.29 5.24 -16.86
CA TRP A 345 0.22 4.93 -17.80
C TRP A 345 -0.22 3.48 -17.70
N GLY A 346 -1.18 3.24 -16.81
CA GLY A 346 -1.85 1.96 -16.59
C GLY A 346 -3.29 1.92 -17.10
N VAL A 347 -3.98 0.83 -16.78
CA VAL A 347 -5.39 0.58 -17.04
C VAL A 347 -6.23 1.25 -15.96
N GLN A 348 -7.24 2.01 -16.37
CA GLN A 348 -8.17 2.69 -15.45
C GLN A 348 -9.42 1.86 -15.15
N GLY A 349 -10.21 2.30 -14.17
CA GLY A 349 -11.54 1.74 -13.90
C GLY A 349 -11.59 0.56 -12.93
N PHE A 350 -10.51 0.34 -12.16
CA PHE A 350 -10.46 -0.66 -11.10
C PHE A 350 -10.93 -0.15 -9.74
N ASP A 351 -11.65 0.98 -9.62
CA ASP A 351 -12.13 1.40 -8.28
C ASP A 351 -13.08 0.36 -7.65
N GLY A 352 -12.85 0.05 -6.37
CA GLY A 352 -13.64 -0.88 -5.57
C GLY A 352 -12.82 -2.05 -4.99
N ASP A 353 -13.50 -3.07 -4.48
CA ASP A 353 -12.85 -4.20 -3.82
C ASP A 353 -12.69 -5.41 -4.76
N TYR A 354 -11.51 -6.04 -4.71
CA TYR A 354 -11.12 -7.11 -5.62
C TYR A 354 -10.38 -8.24 -4.90
N LYS A 355 -10.51 -9.44 -5.46
CA LYS A 355 -9.59 -10.54 -5.23
C LYS A 355 -8.58 -10.60 -6.36
N LEU A 356 -7.33 -10.89 -6.02
CA LEU A 356 -6.27 -11.08 -7.00
C LEU A 356 -5.86 -12.54 -7.05
N GLN A 357 -6.17 -13.22 -8.15
CA GLN A 357 -5.81 -14.62 -8.36
C GLN A 357 -4.56 -14.72 -9.24
N ASN A 358 -3.50 -15.36 -8.75
CA ASN A 358 -2.29 -15.56 -9.55
C ASN A 358 -2.56 -16.52 -10.73
N ARG A 359 -2.09 -16.17 -11.94
CA ARG A 359 -2.30 -16.96 -13.16
C ARG A 359 -1.60 -18.32 -13.10
N ASN A 360 -0.42 -18.40 -12.51
CA ASN A 360 0.36 -19.63 -12.44
C ASN A 360 -0.20 -20.64 -11.44
N SER A 361 -0.53 -20.20 -10.21
CA SER A 361 -0.95 -21.11 -9.13
C SER A 361 -2.46 -21.25 -8.97
N GLY A 362 -3.25 -20.29 -9.43
CA GLY A 362 -4.68 -20.20 -9.14
C GLY A 362 -5.00 -19.84 -7.67
N LEU A 363 -3.98 -19.54 -6.86
CA LEU A 363 -4.12 -19.05 -5.48
C LEU A 363 -4.31 -17.52 -5.45
N TYR A 364 -4.75 -17.01 -4.30
CA TYR A 364 -5.15 -15.62 -4.12
C TYR A 364 -4.15 -14.86 -3.26
N MET A 365 -3.95 -13.58 -3.56
CA MET A 365 -3.23 -12.67 -2.67
C MET A 365 -3.95 -12.61 -1.31
N ASP A 366 -3.19 -12.65 -0.22
CA ASP A 366 -3.67 -12.67 1.17
C ASP A 366 -2.65 -12.00 2.10
N VAL A 367 -3.09 -11.56 3.28
CA VAL A 367 -2.22 -11.01 4.34
C VAL A 367 -1.84 -12.12 5.32
N ASP A 368 -0.54 -12.32 5.56
CA ASP A 368 -0.07 -13.39 6.44
C ASP A 368 -0.71 -13.31 7.83
N ARG A 369 -1.19 -14.47 8.32
CA ARG A 369 -1.79 -14.66 9.65
C ARG A 369 -2.93 -13.68 10.00
N ASN A 370 -3.64 -13.16 9.00
CA ASN A 370 -4.71 -12.17 9.18
C ASN A 370 -4.24 -10.91 9.94
N SER A 371 -2.94 -10.59 9.86
CA SER A 371 -2.35 -9.49 10.62
C SER A 371 -2.96 -8.15 10.23
N LYS A 372 -3.09 -7.25 11.22
CA LYS A 372 -3.43 -5.84 10.99
C LYS A 372 -2.24 -4.90 11.20
N GLU A 373 -1.08 -5.45 11.50
CA GLU A 373 0.13 -4.69 11.81
C GLU A 373 0.86 -4.27 10.53
N ASN A 374 1.60 -3.17 10.63
CA ASN A 374 2.59 -2.79 9.63
C ASN A 374 3.61 -3.92 9.44
N LYS A 375 4.16 -4.02 8.24
CA LYS A 375 5.20 -5.00 7.86
C LYS A 375 4.74 -6.46 7.83
N ALA A 376 3.44 -6.73 7.92
CA ALA A 376 2.94 -8.08 7.64
C ALA A 376 3.08 -8.37 6.14
N ALA A 377 3.73 -9.48 5.80
CA ALA A 377 3.94 -9.88 4.42
C ALA A 377 2.63 -10.25 3.72
N LEU A 378 2.56 -9.97 2.42
CA LEU A 378 1.53 -10.54 1.54
C LEU A 378 2.00 -11.91 1.07
N ILE A 379 1.05 -12.84 1.00
CA ILE A 379 1.26 -14.23 0.59
C ILE A 379 0.30 -14.61 -0.53
N GLN A 380 0.54 -15.74 -1.18
CA GLN A 380 -0.53 -16.44 -1.90
C GLN A 380 -1.20 -17.48 -0.99
N TYR A 381 -2.51 -17.61 -1.06
CA TYR A 381 -3.26 -18.56 -0.24
C TYR A 381 -4.50 -19.12 -0.96
N ARG A 382 -5.07 -20.21 -0.42
CA ARG A 382 -6.29 -20.83 -0.97
C ARG A 382 -7.46 -19.85 -0.92
N ASN A 383 -8.43 -19.98 -1.81
CA ASN A 383 -9.63 -19.13 -1.79
C ASN A 383 -10.37 -19.26 -0.44
N GLU A 384 -10.46 -18.17 0.31
CA GLU A 384 -11.20 -18.08 1.58
C GLU A 384 -12.51 -17.31 1.45
N TYR A 385 -13.08 -17.28 0.25
CA TYR A 385 -14.34 -16.58 -0.08
C TYR A 385 -14.25 -15.08 0.26
N LEU A 386 -15.18 -14.57 1.09
CA LEU A 386 -15.29 -13.16 1.49
C LEU A 386 -14.43 -12.81 2.73
N ASN A 387 -13.31 -13.53 2.95
CA ASN A 387 -12.37 -13.14 4.00
C ASN A 387 -11.73 -11.79 3.61
N ALA A 388 -11.87 -10.80 4.49
CA ALA A 388 -11.36 -9.45 4.28
C ALA A 388 -9.82 -9.40 4.15
N THR A 389 -9.09 -10.46 4.51
CA THR A 389 -7.63 -10.57 4.29
C THR A 389 -7.24 -10.85 2.84
N GLN A 390 -8.17 -11.37 2.03
CA GLN A 390 -7.99 -11.59 0.58
C GLN A 390 -8.68 -10.53 -0.29
N LEU A 391 -9.27 -9.52 0.33
CA LEU A 391 -10.05 -8.50 -0.33
C LEU A 391 -9.28 -7.17 -0.29
N PHE A 392 -9.02 -6.61 -1.47
CA PHE A 392 -8.20 -5.43 -1.67
C PHE A 392 -8.97 -4.34 -2.39
N GLY A 393 -9.10 -3.19 -1.75
CA GLY A 393 -9.68 -1.97 -2.29
C GLY A 393 -8.68 -1.24 -3.17
N PHE A 394 -8.99 -1.11 -4.44
CA PHE A 394 -8.27 -0.30 -5.40
C PHE A 394 -8.90 1.10 -5.41
N GLU A 395 -8.05 2.11 -5.24
CA GLU A 395 -8.40 3.53 -5.36
C GLU A 395 -7.43 4.17 -6.34
N GLU A 396 -7.94 4.62 -7.49
CA GLU A 396 -7.11 5.31 -8.50
C GLU A 396 -6.68 6.68 -7.95
N LEU A 397 -5.38 6.96 -8.04
CA LEU A 397 -4.83 8.22 -7.54
C LEU A 397 -5.28 9.39 -8.43
N GLN A 398 -5.74 10.47 -7.79
CA GLN A 398 -6.27 11.62 -8.50
C GLN A 398 -5.24 12.23 -9.46
N GLY A 399 -5.63 12.40 -10.72
CA GLY A 399 -4.78 13.00 -11.75
C GLY A 399 -3.78 12.04 -12.39
N GLU A 400 -3.70 10.81 -11.90
CA GLU A 400 -2.89 9.74 -12.48
C GLU A 400 -3.73 8.91 -13.48
N HIS A 401 -3.06 8.10 -14.31
CA HIS A 401 -3.72 7.21 -15.27
C HIS A 401 -3.39 5.76 -14.93
N GLY A 402 -4.29 5.06 -14.25
CA GLY A 402 -4.15 3.65 -13.90
C GLY A 402 -3.09 3.37 -12.83
N VAL A 403 -2.85 4.34 -11.94
CA VAL A 403 -2.00 4.22 -10.75
C VAL A 403 -2.89 4.10 -9.53
N TYR A 404 -2.71 3.05 -8.74
CA TYR A 404 -3.62 2.71 -7.64
C TYR A 404 -2.90 2.69 -6.30
N ARG A 405 -3.60 3.18 -5.27
CA ARG A 405 -3.42 2.69 -3.91
C ARG A 405 -4.23 1.40 -3.77
N ILE A 406 -3.59 0.31 -3.35
CA ILE A 406 -4.24 -1.00 -3.15
C ILE A 406 -4.26 -1.29 -1.65
N THR A 407 -5.45 -1.29 -1.05
CA THR A 407 -5.65 -1.33 0.41
C THR A 407 -6.28 -2.65 0.83
N ASN A 408 -5.69 -3.39 1.77
CA ASN A 408 -6.36 -4.54 2.34
C ASN A 408 -7.57 -4.11 3.19
N THR A 409 -8.75 -4.68 2.94
CA THR A 409 -10.01 -4.27 3.60
C THR A 409 -10.10 -4.71 5.07
N ASN A 410 -9.34 -5.72 5.52
CA ASN A 410 -9.31 -6.14 6.93
C ASN A 410 -8.49 -5.19 7.81
N SER A 411 -7.35 -4.70 7.31
CA SER A 411 -6.41 -3.89 8.08
C SER A 411 -6.52 -2.39 7.80
N GLY A 412 -7.05 -1.99 6.63
CA GLY A 412 -7.02 -0.61 6.13
C GLY A 412 -5.63 -0.16 5.67
N LYS A 413 -4.65 -1.06 5.61
CA LYS A 413 -3.27 -0.79 5.20
C LYS A 413 -3.05 -1.08 3.73
N SER A 414 -2.17 -0.33 3.10
CA SER A 414 -1.86 -0.47 1.68
C SER A 414 -0.77 -1.50 1.42
N LEU A 415 -0.81 -2.12 0.24
CA LEU A 415 0.35 -2.81 -0.32
C LEU A 415 1.54 -1.84 -0.33
N ASP A 416 2.70 -2.38 0.01
CA ASP A 416 3.93 -1.64 0.26
C ASP A 416 5.13 -2.52 -0.09
N ILE A 417 6.14 -1.96 -0.76
CA ILE A 417 7.41 -2.65 -1.00
C ILE A 417 8.40 -2.27 0.10
N THR A 418 8.89 -3.30 0.79
CA THR A 418 9.75 -3.15 1.98
C THR A 418 10.96 -2.28 1.70
N ASP A 419 11.19 -1.30 2.58
CA ASP A 419 12.34 -0.38 2.57
C ASP A 419 12.52 0.44 1.28
N ASN A 420 11.46 0.58 0.45
CA ASN A 420 11.55 1.21 -0.88
C ASN A 420 12.64 0.54 -1.75
N SER A 421 12.87 -0.76 -1.56
CA SER A 421 13.87 -1.51 -2.33
C SER A 421 13.49 -1.56 -3.80
N ILE A 422 14.49 -1.35 -4.67
CA ILE A 422 14.39 -1.57 -6.12
C ILE A 422 15.08 -2.89 -6.54
N ASP A 423 15.65 -3.62 -5.57
CA ASP A 423 16.31 -4.88 -5.84
C ASP A 423 15.29 -6.01 -5.97
N ASN A 424 15.53 -6.89 -6.94
CA ASN A 424 14.82 -8.15 -7.12
C ASN A 424 14.70 -8.94 -5.81
N GLY A 425 13.50 -9.42 -5.51
CA GLY A 425 13.20 -10.22 -4.32
C GLY A 425 12.76 -9.40 -3.10
N ALA A 426 12.57 -8.09 -3.23
CA ALA A 426 11.99 -7.27 -2.17
C ALA A 426 10.61 -7.80 -1.76
N VAL A 427 10.34 -7.84 -0.45
CA VAL A 427 9.09 -8.38 0.09
C VAL A 427 7.95 -7.39 -0.11
N VAL A 428 6.81 -7.89 -0.61
CA VAL A 428 5.54 -7.15 -0.60
C VAL A 428 4.91 -7.32 0.78
N GLN A 429 4.65 -6.21 1.46
CA GLN A 429 4.05 -6.16 2.78
C GLN A 429 2.84 -5.20 2.81
N GLN A 430 2.14 -5.14 3.93
CA GLN A 430 1.17 -4.07 4.18
C GLN A 430 1.78 -3.00 5.10
N TYR A 431 1.47 -1.74 4.85
CA TYR A 431 1.88 -0.62 5.69
C TYR A 431 0.83 0.51 5.67
N GLU A 432 0.89 1.38 6.67
CA GLU A 432 0.14 2.65 6.65
C GLU A 432 0.41 3.42 5.36
N TYR A 433 -0.62 3.94 4.70
CA TYR A 433 -0.41 4.68 3.45
C TYR A 433 0.15 6.07 3.75
N LEU A 434 1.37 6.32 3.30
CA LEU A 434 2.08 7.59 3.46
C LEU A 434 2.21 8.34 2.12
N GLY A 435 1.63 7.82 1.05
CA GLY A 435 1.68 8.43 -0.28
C GLY A 435 2.99 8.22 -1.03
N TYR A 436 3.84 7.30 -0.57
CA TYR A 436 5.13 7.03 -1.21
C TYR A 436 4.99 6.13 -2.45
N ALA A 437 5.87 6.32 -3.43
CA ALA A 437 5.80 5.59 -4.71
C ALA A 437 5.90 4.05 -4.58
N HIS A 438 6.56 3.52 -3.54
CA HIS A 438 6.58 2.08 -3.22
C HIS A 438 5.27 1.53 -2.64
N GLN A 439 4.27 2.39 -2.48
CA GLN A 439 2.89 2.04 -2.09
C GLN A 439 1.89 2.33 -3.21
N GLN A 440 2.39 2.66 -4.41
CA GLN A 440 1.61 3.02 -5.58
C GLN A 440 1.92 2.03 -6.69
N PHE A 441 0.86 1.47 -7.30
CA PHE A 441 1.01 0.40 -8.27
C PHE A 441 0.36 0.79 -9.59
N ILE A 442 1.13 0.71 -10.68
CA ILE A 442 0.64 0.87 -12.04
C ILE A 442 0.06 -0.46 -12.49
N VAL A 443 -1.22 -0.50 -12.84
CA VAL A 443 -1.88 -1.71 -13.35
C VAL A 443 -1.74 -1.76 -14.85
N ILE A 444 -1.15 -2.82 -15.40
CA ILE A 444 -1.08 -3.02 -16.86
C ILE A 444 -1.80 -4.29 -17.27
N GLU A 445 -2.49 -4.25 -18.42
CA GLU A 445 -3.13 -5.42 -19.00
C GLU A 445 -2.12 -6.29 -19.75
N THR A 446 -2.33 -7.60 -19.67
CA THR A 446 -1.65 -8.64 -20.42
C THR A 446 -2.68 -9.46 -21.21
N GLU A 447 -2.25 -10.51 -21.90
CA GLU A 447 -3.16 -11.37 -22.66
C GLU A 447 -4.20 -12.07 -21.77
N ASP A 448 -5.38 -12.36 -22.35
CA ASP A 448 -6.47 -13.13 -21.74
C ASP A 448 -7.10 -12.52 -20.46
N GLY A 449 -7.05 -11.19 -20.31
CA GLY A 449 -7.69 -10.49 -19.19
C GLY A 449 -6.97 -10.66 -17.85
N TYR A 450 -5.65 -10.86 -17.89
CA TYR A 450 -4.76 -10.84 -16.73
C TYR A 450 -3.99 -9.53 -16.66
N PHE A 451 -3.53 -9.17 -15.47
CA PHE A 451 -2.88 -7.89 -15.20
C PHE A 451 -1.57 -8.08 -14.44
N GLN A 452 -0.65 -7.14 -14.58
CA GLN A 452 0.53 -7.04 -13.70
C GLN A 452 0.39 -5.80 -12.82
N LEU A 453 0.91 -5.87 -11.60
CA LEU A 453 1.01 -4.74 -10.68
C LEU A 453 2.46 -4.29 -10.63
N ILE A 454 2.78 -3.17 -11.30
CA ILE A 454 4.11 -2.58 -11.32
C ILE A 454 4.25 -1.64 -10.14
N ALA A 455 5.23 -1.85 -9.26
CA ALA A 455 5.54 -0.88 -8.21
C ALA A 455 6.16 0.38 -8.83
N ARG A 456 5.54 1.56 -8.61
CA ARG A 456 5.86 2.80 -9.33
C ARG A 456 7.30 3.29 -9.11
N HIS A 457 7.91 2.98 -7.95
CA HIS A 457 9.28 3.43 -7.64
C HIS A 457 10.38 2.58 -8.29
N SER A 458 10.12 1.29 -8.56
CA SER A 458 11.13 0.33 -9.03
C SER A 458 10.93 -0.13 -10.47
N GLY A 459 9.70 -0.12 -11.00
CA GLY A 459 9.38 -0.76 -12.28
C GLY A 459 9.22 -2.29 -12.20
N ASP A 460 9.66 -2.89 -11.10
CA ASP A 460 9.38 -4.30 -10.77
C ASP A 460 7.89 -4.60 -10.60
N VAL A 461 7.52 -5.86 -10.79
CA VAL A 461 6.15 -6.36 -10.67
C VAL A 461 5.97 -7.30 -9.49
N VAL A 462 4.79 -7.27 -8.88
CA VAL A 462 4.39 -8.21 -7.82
C VAL A 462 4.31 -9.64 -8.37
N GLU A 463 5.11 -10.53 -7.80
CA GLU A 463 5.35 -11.89 -8.26
C GLU A 463 5.20 -12.93 -7.13
N VAL A 464 4.72 -14.11 -7.51
CA VAL A 464 4.88 -15.35 -6.73
C VAL A 464 6.25 -15.99 -7.05
N PRO A 465 7.23 -15.97 -6.12
CA PRO A 465 8.60 -16.36 -6.43
C PRO A 465 8.75 -17.85 -6.72
N ALA A 466 9.79 -18.18 -7.51
CA ALA A 466 10.18 -19.54 -7.87
C ALA A 466 9.04 -20.38 -8.47
N SER A 467 8.04 -19.74 -9.08
CA SER A 467 6.83 -20.38 -9.61
C SER A 467 6.09 -21.25 -8.60
N SER A 468 6.19 -20.91 -7.31
CA SER A 468 5.56 -21.65 -6.22
C SER A 468 4.05 -21.77 -6.41
N THR A 469 3.51 -22.94 -6.12
CA THR A 469 2.05 -23.20 -6.03
C THR A 469 1.62 -23.49 -4.59
N VAL A 470 2.50 -23.22 -3.64
CA VAL A 470 2.29 -23.52 -2.21
C VAL A 470 1.60 -22.34 -1.53
N ALA A 471 0.52 -22.64 -0.83
CA ALA A 471 -0.18 -21.67 0.02
C ALA A 471 0.72 -21.24 1.19
N GLY A 472 0.85 -19.93 1.42
CA GLY A 472 1.74 -19.33 2.41
C GLY A 472 3.03 -18.77 1.84
N GLU A 473 3.32 -18.95 0.55
CA GLU A 473 4.52 -18.34 -0.06
C GLU A 473 4.39 -16.82 -0.09
N TRP A 474 5.45 -16.13 0.34
CA TRP A 474 5.52 -14.67 0.39
C TRP A 474 5.66 -14.09 -1.01
N LEU A 475 4.85 -13.08 -1.31
CA LEU A 475 4.95 -12.30 -2.54
C LEU A 475 6.16 -11.39 -2.49
N ARG A 476 6.80 -11.23 -3.64
CA ARG A 476 8.01 -10.40 -3.82
C ARG A 476 7.89 -9.59 -5.10
N THR A 477 8.76 -8.60 -5.29
CA THR A 477 8.89 -7.89 -6.57
C THR A 477 10.06 -8.43 -7.37
N TYR A 478 9.92 -8.48 -8.69
CA TYR A 478 11.00 -8.79 -9.62
C TYR A 478 10.86 -8.02 -10.92
N ASP A 479 11.95 -7.95 -11.70
CA ASP A 479 11.98 -7.43 -13.06
C ASP A 479 10.81 -7.95 -13.90
N ASN A 480 10.16 -7.07 -14.66
CA ASN A 480 9.00 -7.43 -15.48
C ASN A 480 9.39 -8.28 -16.71
N ASN A 481 9.37 -9.60 -16.54
CA ASN A 481 9.65 -10.58 -17.59
C ASN A 481 8.38 -11.19 -18.21
N GLY A 482 7.19 -10.83 -17.69
CA GLY A 482 5.89 -11.23 -18.24
C GLY A 482 5.50 -12.68 -17.96
N THR A 483 6.20 -13.40 -17.08
CA THR A 483 5.85 -14.77 -16.69
C THR A 483 4.49 -14.84 -15.99
N TYR A 484 3.85 -16.01 -16.00
CA TYR A 484 2.54 -16.19 -15.35
C TYR A 484 2.57 -16.04 -13.82
N THR A 485 3.75 -16.08 -13.20
CA THR A 485 3.91 -15.81 -11.77
C THR A 485 3.73 -14.34 -11.42
N GLN A 486 3.88 -13.45 -12.41
CA GLN A 486 3.74 -11.99 -12.31
C GLN A 486 2.35 -11.49 -12.71
N GLN A 487 1.44 -12.40 -13.07
CA GLN A 487 0.14 -12.08 -13.65
C GLN A 487 -1.00 -12.45 -12.71
N TRP A 488 -1.96 -11.54 -12.61
CA TRP A 488 -3.07 -11.60 -11.66
C TRP A 488 -4.39 -11.38 -12.38
N LYS A 489 -5.36 -12.27 -12.13
CA LYS A 489 -6.74 -12.00 -12.47
C LYS A 489 -7.31 -11.09 -11.38
N ILE A 490 -7.67 -9.86 -11.74
CA ILE A 490 -8.28 -8.88 -10.85
C ILE A 490 -9.79 -9.10 -10.91
N GLN A 491 -10.33 -9.83 -9.93
CA GLN A 491 -11.73 -10.24 -9.87
C GLN A 491 -12.50 -9.29 -8.97
N ARG A 492 -13.44 -8.53 -9.54
CA ARG A 492 -14.24 -7.58 -8.77
C ARG A 492 -15.09 -8.33 -7.77
N GLU A 493 -14.84 -8.17 -6.50
CA GLU A 493 -15.82 -8.60 -5.53
C GLU A 493 -16.87 -7.50 -5.49
N CYS A 494 -17.82 -7.61 -6.42
CA CYS A 494 -19.01 -6.80 -6.37
C CYS A 494 -19.58 -7.05 -4.97
N GLU A 495 -19.86 -6.00 -4.19
CA GLU A 495 -20.77 -6.08 -3.06
C GLU A 495 -22.13 -6.57 -3.59
N HIS A 496 -22.23 -7.86 -3.92
CA HIS A 496 -23.45 -8.61 -3.83
C HIS A 496 -23.62 -9.04 -2.37
N VAL A 497 -23.20 -8.20 -1.43
CA VAL A 497 -23.91 -8.13 -0.18
C VAL A 497 -25.17 -7.33 -0.51
N VAL A 498 -26.19 -8.02 -1.04
CA VAL A 498 -27.51 -7.63 -0.58
C VAL A 498 -27.59 -8.14 0.85
N SER A 499 -27.05 -7.36 1.78
CA SER A 499 -27.34 -7.52 3.20
C SER A 499 -28.78 -7.10 3.36
N TYR A 500 -29.67 -8.07 3.26
CA TYR A 500 -30.99 -7.90 3.82
C TYR A 500 -30.81 -8.03 5.34
N GLU A 501 -30.94 -6.93 6.07
CA GLU A 501 -31.11 -7.00 7.51
C GLU A 501 -32.43 -7.70 7.80
N LEU A 502 -32.35 -9.00 8.04
CA LEU A 502 -33.42 -9.76 8.64
C LEU A 502 -33.15 -9.73 10.14
N SER A 503 -33.85 -8.86 10.86
CA SER A 503 -33.83 -8.90 12.32
C SER A 503 -35.01 -9.74 12.80
N GLY A 504 -34.72 -10.77 13.60
CA GLY A 504 -35.72 -11.62 14.24
C GLY A 504 -35.22 -12.04 15.62
N GLY A 505 -36.00 -11.75 16.65
CA GLY A 505 -35.76 -12.18 18.02
C GLY A 505 -36.81 -13.19 18.47
N GLY A 506 -36.40 -14.24 19.18
CA GLY A 506 -37.29 -15.24 19.77
C GLY A 506 -36.58 -16.14 20.79
N LYS A 507 -37.30 -16.61 21.81
CA LYS A 507 -36.77 -17.60 22.79
C LYS A 507 -36.79 -18.99 22.17
N ILE A 508 -35.65 -19.70 22.20
CA ILE A 508 -35.53 -21.10 21.78
C ILE A 508 -36.03 -21.99 22.91
N CYS A 509 -36.99 -22.88 22.64
CA CYS A 509 -37.34 -24.01 23.51
C CYS A 509 -36.50 -25.25 23.14
N ASP A 510 -36.36 -26.19 24.06
CA ASP A 510 -35.32 -27.26 24.14
C ASP A 510 -35.06 -28.15 22.90
N ASN A 511 -35.85 -28.05 21.82
CA ASN A 511 -35.72 -28.85 20.59
C ASN A 511 -35.16 -28.08 19.36
N GLY A 512 -34.69 -26.84 19.53
CA GLY A 512 -34.16 -26.01 18.44
C GLY A 512 -35.24 -25.33 17.59
N GLY A 513 -34.84 -24.49 16.64
CA GLY A 513 -35.72 -23.71 15.76
C GLY A 513 -35.25 -23.68 14.31
N TYR A 514 -35.95 -22.92 13.46
CA TYR A 514 -35.58 -22.68 12.06
C TYR A 514 -35.47 -21.18 11.77
N ALA A 515 -34.51 -20.82 10.93
CA ALA A 515 -34.45 -19.52 10.26
C ALA A 515 -34.80 -19.76 8.78
N GLU A 516 -35.84 -19.11 8.26
CA GLU A 516 -36.36 -19.32 6.90
C GLU A 516 -36.36 -18.02 6.09
N ILE A 517 -35.99 -18.08 4.81
CA ILE A 517 -36.30 -17.01 3.86
C ILE A 517 -37.73 -17.23 3.37
N THR A 518 -38.62 -16.28 3.65
CA THR A 518 -40.06 -16.38 3.29
C THR A 518 -40.36 -16.01 1.84
N SER A 519 -39.38 -15.45 1.13
CA SER A 519 -39.41 -15.27 -0.32
C SER A 519 -38.73 -16.44 -1.05
N ASN A 520 -39.11 -16.66 -2.30
CA ASN A 520 -38.44 -17.66 -3.14
C ASN A 520 -36.98 -17.26 -3.35
N THR A 521 -36.04 -18.21 -3.24
CA THR A 521 -34.63 -17.98 -3.57
C THR A 521 -34.43 -17.82 -5.07
N GLN A 522 -33.36 -17.18 -5.49
CA GLN A 522 -33.01 -16.99 -6.90
C GLN A 522 -32.10 -18.12 -7.36
N LYS A 523 -32.47 -18.79 -8.46
CA LYS A 523 -31.59 -19.76 -9.13
C LYS A 523 -30.32 -19.05 -9.63
N GLY A 524 -29.17 -19.65 -9.35
CA GLY A 524 -27.87 -19.04 -9.67
C GLY A 524 -27.31 -18.15 -8.55
N MET A 525 -27.99 -18.05 -7.40
CA MET A 525 -27.43 -17.46 -6.18
C MET A 525 -27.17 -18.56 -5.15
N ASN A 526 -26.23 -18.35 -4.23
CA ASN A 526 -25.98 -19.13 -3.03
C ASN A 526 -26.30 -18.27 -1.80
N TYR A 527 -26.71 -18.90 -0.71
CA TYR A 527 -27.18 -18.24 0.50
C TYR A 527 -26.41 -18.75 1.72
N CYS A 528 -25.89 -17.82 2.53
CA CYS A 528 -25.16 -18.10 3.76
C CYS A 528 -25.89 -17.46 4.94
N LEU A 529 -26.25 -18.27 5.94
CA LEU A 529 -26.78 -17.80 7.20
C LEU A 529 -25.63 -17.32 8.08
N LEU A 530 -25.78 -16.14 8.68
CA LEU A 530 -24.88 -15.56 9.65
C LEU A 530 -25.57 -15.50 11.00
N LYS A 531 -24.82 -15.69 12.09
CA LYS A 531 -25.24 -15.47 13.47
C LYS A 531 -24.30 -14.44 14.10
N ASP A 532 -24.86 -13.33 14.59
CA ASP A 532 -24.12 -12.23 15.21
C ASP A 532 -22.95 -11.75 14.31
N GLY A 533 -23.19 -11.70 12.99
CA GLY A 533 -22.22 -11.28 11.97
C GLY A 533 -21.27 -12.37 11.44
N ASN A 534 -21.27 -13.58 12.01
CA ASN A 534 -20.36 -14.68 11.64
C ASN A 534 -21.11 -15.82 10.93
N ALA A 535 -20.47 -16.52 9.98
CA ALA A 535 -21.09 -17.65 9.28
C ALA A 535 -21.63 -18.73 10.22
N TYR A 536 -22.85 -19.21 9.96
CA TYR A 536 -23.58 -20.18 10.77
C TYR A 536 -24.26 -21.23 9.88
N GLY A 537 -23.63 -22.40 9.78
CA GLY A 537 -24.14 -23.54 9.00
C GLY A 537 -23.64 -23.56 7.55
N ASP A 538 -24.20 -24.47 6.76
CA ASP A 538 -23.82 -24.68 5.37
C ASP A 538 -24.42 -23.61 4.44
N ILE A 539 -23.65 -23.29 3.42
CA ILE A 539 -24.11 -22.54 2.25
C ILE A 539 -25.14 -23.36 1.50
N VAL A 540 -26.22 -22.72 1.06
CA VAL A 540 -27.27 -23.38 0.26
C VAL A 540 -27.46 -22.69 -1.08
N ALA A 541 -27.49 -23.46 -2.15
CA ALA A 541 -27.80 -22.93 -3.48
C ALA A 541 -29.29 -22.55 -3.58
N GLY A 542 -29.57 -21.41 -4.19
CA GLY A 542 -30.90 -20.94 -4.50
C GLY A 542 -31.56 -21.82 -5.55
N THR A 543 -32.74 -22.31 -5.24
CA THR A 543 -33.47 -23.29 -6.04
C THR A 543 -34.65 -22.69 -6.80
N GLY A 544 -35.01 -21.42 -6.54
CA GLY A 544 -36.31 -20.88 -6.97
C GLY A 544 -37.40 -21.04 -5.93
N GLU A 545 -37.14 -21.73 -4.82
CA GLU A 545 -38.07 -21.99 -3.72
C GLU A 545 -37.55 -21.39 -2.40
N ARG A 546 -38.39 -21.35 -1.36
CA ARG A 546 -37.99 -20.89 -0.02
C ARG A 546 -36.93 -21.80 0.58
N GLN A 547 -36.05 -21.24 1.40
CA GLN A 547 -34.96 -21.97 2.04
C GLN A 547 -34.96 -21.76 3.55
N ALA A 548 -34.72 -22.83 4.31
CA ALA A 548 -34.62 -22.79 5.76
C ALA A 548 -33.34 -23.47 6.27
N TRP A 549 -32.85 -22.98 7.42
CA TRP A 549 -31.73 -23.53 8.18
C TRP A 549 -32.19 -23.95 9.57
N ARG A 550 -31.66 -25.06 10.07
CA ARG A 550 -31.81 -25.42 11.49
C ARG A 550 -30.92 -24.53 12.35
N VAL A 551 -31.49 -23.96 13.41
CA VAL A 551 -30.78 -23.16 14.40
C VAL A 551 -30.94 -23.75 15.79
N SER A 552 -29.87 -23.74 16.57
CA SER A 552 -29.82 -24.33 17.92
C SER A 552 -29.34 -23.39 19.01
N LYS A 553 -28.96 -22.14 18.64
CA LYS A 553 -28.39 -21.16 19.58
C LYS A 553 -29.14 -19.83 19.48
N ALA A 554 -29.34 -19.13 20.59
CA ALA A 554 -29.92 -17.79 20.56
C ALA A 554 -28.90 -16.79 20.00
N GLY A 555 -29.37 -15.81 19.21
CA GLY A 555 -28.57 -14.72 18.61
C GLY A 555 -29.32 -14.06 17.45
N THR A 556 -28.73 -13.02 16.87
CA THR A 556 -29.28 -12.34 15.69
C THR A 556 -28.84 -13.07 14.44
N TYR A 557 -29.78 -13.45 13.59
CA TYR A 557 -29.49 -14.19 12.36
C TYR A 557 -29.73 -13.32 11.13
N THR A 558 -28.76 -13.24 10.22
CA THR A 558 -28.91 -12.56 8.92
C THR A 558 -28.56 -13.53 7.79
N VAL A 559 -29.10 -13.32 6.59
CA VAL A 559 -28.77 -14.16 5.43
C VAL A 559 -28.15 -13.29 4.34
N LYS A 560 -26.99 -13.70 3.83
CA LYS A 560 -26.34 -13.09 2.67
C LYS A 560 -26.50 -14.00 1.45
N ALA A 561 -26.91 -13.44 0.33
CA ALA A 561 -26.97 -14.13 -0.96
C ALA A 561 -25.78 -13.71 -1.84
N TYR A 562 -25.21 -14.60 -2.66
CA TYR A 562 -24.10 -14.30 -3.56
C TYR A 562 -24.21 -15.10 -4.87
N ASP A 563 -23.71 -14.58 -5.98
CA ASP A 563 -23.83 -15.24 -7.29
C ASP A 563 -23.02 -16.55 -7.36
N ALA A 564 -23.59 -17.59 -7.96
CA ALA A 564 -23.01 -18.91 -8.12
C ALA A 564 -22.27 -19.08 -9.47
N SER A 565 -22.47 -18.18 -10.44
CA SER A 565 -21.86 -18.23 -11.78
C SER A 565 -21.23 -16.89 -12.13
N TYR A 566 -19.92 -16.78 -11.92
CA TYR A 566 -19.20 -15.52 -12.02
C TYR A 566 -18.54 -15.38 -13.42
N GLU A 567 -19.13 -14.58 -14.32
CA GLU A 567 -18.41 -14.08 -15.53
C GLU A 567 -18.62 -12.59 -15.89
N GLU A 568 -19.72 -11.91 -15.53
CA GLU A 568 -19.84 -10.46 -15.80
C GLU A 568 -20.64 -9.76 -14.70
N CYS A 569 -20.08 -8.72 -14.08
CA CYS A 569 -20.76 -7.87 -13.11
C CYS A 569 -21.87 -7.05 -13.83
N LYS A 570 -23.07 -7.63 -14.02
CA LYS A 570 -24.29 -6.93 -14.43
C LYS A 570 -25.13 -6.65 -13.20
N SER A 571 -25.24 -5.38 -12.82
CA SER A 571 -26.15 -4.91 -11.78
C SER A 571 -27.58 -5.35 -12.07
N VAL A 572 -28.13 -6.27 -11.30
CA VAL A 572 -29.57 -6.50 -11.24
C VAL A 572 -30.02 -6.26 -9.80
N ALA A 573 -30.28 -4.99 -9.50
CA ALA A 573 -31.05 -4.62 -8.32
C ALA A 573 -32.51 -5.05 -8.54
N THR A 574 -32.84 -6.30 -8.22
CA THR A 574 -34.24 -6.70 -7.98
C THR A 574 -34.49 -6.78 -6.49
N THR A 575 -35.35 -5.88 -6.01
CA THR A 575 -35.79 -5.82 -4.63
C THR A 575 -36.65 -7.05 -4.31
N MET A 576 -36.16 -7.99 -3.49
CA MET A 576 -37.04 -8.88 -2.72
C MET A 576 -37.38 -8.19 -1.40
N LYS A 577 -38.67 -8.02 -1.12
CA LYS A 577 -39.19 -7.67 0.21
C LYS A 577 -39.78 -8.93 0.83
N GLY A 578 -39.45 -9.25 2.07
CA GLY A 578 -40.02 -10.38 2.79
C GLY A 578 -39.73 -10.31 4.28
N ASP A 579 -40.75 -10.61 5.10
CA ASP A 579 -40.66 -10.69 6.57
C ASP A 579 -40.35 -12.13 6.99
N ILE A 580 -39.48 -12.34 7.97
CA ILE A 580 -39.33 -13.65 8.64
C ILE A 580 -40.43 -13.80 9.68
N VAL A 581 -41.24 -14.85 9.55
CA VAL A 581 -42.10 -15.33 10.64
C VAL A 581 -41.36 -16.46 11.34
N ILE A 582 -40.94 -16.24 12.59
CA ILE A 582 -40.56 -17.36 13.47
C ILE A 582 -41.88 -18.01 13.92
N GLU A 583 -42.36 -19.00 13.17
CA GLU A 583 -43.49 -19.80 13.63
C GLU A 583 -43.03 -20.72 14.77
N THR A 584 -43.16 -20.24 16.01
CA THR A 584 -43.41 -21.18 17.11
C THR A 584 -44.86 -21.64 16.93
N THR A 585 -45.06 -22.82 16.36
CA THR A 585 -46.37 -23.44 16.24
C THR A 585 -46.90 -23.71 17.65
N SER A 586 -47.59 -22.75 18.24
CA SER A 586 -48.52 -23.04 19.34
C SER A 586 -49.88 -23.30 18.71
N ARG A 587 -50.23 -24.58 18.56
CA ARG A 587 -51.60 -24.97 18.22
C ARG A 587 -52.49 -24.59 19.42
N PRO A 588 -53.59 -23.83 19.27
CA PRO A 588 -54.55 -23.68 20.35
C PRO A 588 -55.18 -25.06 20.62
N GLN A 589 -54.92 -25.64 21.79
CA GLN A 589 -55.52 -26.90 22.23
C GLN A 589 -56.56 -26.62 23.32
N LEU A 590 -57.81 -27.01 23.07
CA LEU A 590 -58.87 -27.01 24.09
C LEU A 590 -58.97 -28.43 24.68
N ILE A 591 -58.83 -28.55 26.00
CA ILE A 591 -59.08 -29.80 26.75
C ILE A 591 -60.42 -29.63 27.46
N VAL A 592 -61.43 -30.42 27.09
CA VAL A 592 -62.77 -30.34 27.69
C VAL A 592 -63.00 -31.54 28.61
N ASN A 593 -63.39 -31.29 29.86
CA ASN A 593 -63.77 -32.31 30.84
C ASN A 593 -65.30 -32.56 30.84
N PRO A 594 -65.77 -33.77 31.21
CA PRO A 594 -67.07 -34.25 30.75
C PRO A 594 -68.22 -33.76 31.65
N SER A 595 -69.11 -32.93 31.09
CA SER A 595 -70.58 -33.01 31.25
C SER A 595 -71.29 -31.70 30.88
N ALA A 596 -71.04 -31.13 29.70
CA ALA A 596 -71.86 -30.04 29.18
C ALA A 596 -71.86 -30.00 27.65
N GLU A 597 -72.99 -29.57 27.10
CA GLU A 597 -73.19 -29.24 25.69
C GLU A 597 -72.19 -28.13 25.31
N VAL A 598 -71.25 -28.41 24.40
CA VAL A 598 -70.23 -27.44 24.00
C VAL A 598 -70.72 -26.69 22.77
N HIS A 599 -71.07 -25.43 22.97
CA HIS A 599 -71.32 -24.49 21.88
C HIS A 599 -70.01 -23.76 21.56
N LEU A 600 -69.47 -24.02 20.38
CA LEU A 600 -68.35 -23.25 19.84
C LEU A 600 -68.92 -22.11 19.01
N THR A 601 -68.71 -20.87 19.46
CA THR A 601 -69.00 -19.68 18.68
C THR A 601 -67.67 -19.09 18.21
N VAL A 602 -67.47 -19.08 16.91
CA VAL A 602 -66.34 -18.37 16.28
C VAL A 602 -66.86 -17.00 15.84
N LEU A 603 -66.35 -15.93 16.48
CA LEU A 603 -66.68 -14.56 16.13
C LEU A 603 -65.58 -13.99 15.23
N GLN A 604 -65.97 -13.48 14.05
CA GLN A 604 -65.07 -12.71 13.19
C GLN A 604 -65.07 -11.23 13.63
N SER A 605 -63.88 -10.64 13.77
CA SER A 605 -63.72 -9.24 14.17
C SER A 605 -63.67 -8.24 13.00
N ARG A 606 -63.58 -8.70 11.73
CA ARG A 606 -63.63 -7.83 10.53
C ARG A 606 -64.20 -8.54 9.29
N SER A 607 -64.85 -7.78 8.42
CA SER A 607 -65.36 -8.20 7.11
C SER A 607 -64.23 -8.33 6.08
N PHE A 608 -64.25 -9.42 5.31
CA PHE A 608 -63.37 -9.64 4.17
C PHE A 608 -64.12 -9.27 2.87
N THR A 609 -63.41 -8.71 1.89
CA THR A 609 -63.86 -8.71 0.49
C THR A 609 -62.93 -9.63 -0.29
N SER A 610 -63.36 -10.87 -0.49
CA SER A 610 -62.68 -11.86 -1.32
C SER A 610 -63.74 -12.65 -2.08
N ASP A 611 -63.61 -12.72 -3.40
CA ASP A 611 -64.52 -13.49 -4.27
C ASP A 611 -64.33 -15.03 -4.10
N VAL A 612 -63.51 -15.47 -3.14
CA VAL A 612 -63.19 -16.88 -2.85
C VAL A 612 -63.74 -17.26 -1.47
N PRO A 613 -64.54 -18.33 -1.33
CA PRO A 613 -65.08 -18.77 -0.04
C PRO A 613 -64.00 -19.13 0.98
N VAL A 614 -64.23 -18.78 2.25
CA VAL A 614 -63.38 -19.23 3.37
C VAL A 614 -63.83 -20.63 3.82
N GLU A 615 -62.89 -21.58 3.87
CA GLU A 615 -63.16 -22.95 4.31
C GLU A 615 -62.85 -23.11 5.80
N TRP A 616 -63.81 -23.70 6.52
CA TRP A 616 -63.66 -24.11 7.92
C TRP A 616 -63.72 -25.63 8.02
N SER A 617 -62.84 -26.20 8.84
CA SER A 617 -62.94 -27.59 9.26
C SER A 617 -62.86 -27.69 10.78
N ILE A 618 -63.71 -28.54 11.36
CA ILE A 618 -63.68 -28.87 12.78
C ILE A 618 -63.45 -30.37 12.86
N SER A 619 -62.47 -30.78 13.67
CA SER A 619 -62.17 -32.19 13.90
C SER A 619 -62.11 -32.48 15.40
N SER A 620 -62.47 -33.71 15.77
CA SER A 620 -62.34 -34.20 17.14
C SER A 620 -61.47 -35.47 17.17
N SER A 621 -60.72 -35.66 18.25
CA SER A 621 -59.95 -36.89 18.47
C SER A 621 -59.93 -37.30 19.94
N GLY A 622 -60.04 -38.60 20.20
CA GLY A 622 -60.12 -39.19 21.55
C GLY A 622 -60.78 -40.58 21.55
N THR A 623 -60.61 -41.36 22.62
CA THR A 623 -61.22 -42.70 22.75
C THR A 623 -62.67 -42.61 23.25
N GLY A 624 -63.64 -43.04 22.44
CA GLY A 624 -65.05 -43.18 22.83
C GLY A 624 -66.07 -42.25 22.15
N LEU A 625 -65.86 -41.87 20.89
CA LEU A 625 -66.72 -40.91 20.18
C LEU A 625 -67.71 -41.57 19.21
N TYR A 626 -68.96 -41.10 19.26
CA TYR A 626 -69.92 -41.09 18.15
C TYR A 626 -70.40 -39.64 18.05
N CYS A 627 -70.00 -38.93 16.99
CA CYS A 627 -70.55 -37.62 16.64
C CYS A 627 -71.51 -37.83 15.47
N GLU A 628 -72.77 -37.45 15.60
CA GLU A 628 -73.61 -37.25 14.42
C GLU A 628 -73.20 -35.89 13.80
N ASP A 629 -72.81 -35.92 12.53
CA ASP A 629 -72.38 -34.82 11.64
C ASP A 629 -70.93 -34.28 11.76
N ASP A 630 -69.98 -34.97 11.11
CA ASP A 630 -68.74 -34.36 10.62
C ASP A 630 -69.07 -33.48 9.40
N GLY A 631 -69.44 -32.23 9.63
CA GLY A 631 -69.84 -31.29 8.59
C GLY A 631 -68.69 -30.43 8.04
N TYR A 632 -68.55 -30.38 6.72
CA TYR A 632 -67.89 -29.24 6.04
C TYR A 632 -68.91 -28.11 5.89
N LEU A 633 -68.58 -26.90 6.34
CA LEU A 633 -69.43 -25.72 6.15
C LEU A 633 -68.71 -24.68 5.29
N ILE A 634 -69.36 -24.29 4.20
CA ILE A 634 -68.92 -23.21 3.31
C ILE A 634 -69.72 -21.97 3.72
N ALA A 635 -69.08 -21.00 4.37
CA ALA A 635 -69.71 -19.73 4.69
C ALA A 635 -69.73 -18.82 3.44
N LYS A 636 -70.88 -18.23 3.11
CA LYS A 636 -70.97 -17.16 2.10
C LYS A 636 -70.98 -15.80 2.77
N GLU A 637 -70.20 -14.89 2.18
CA GLU A 637 -69.88 -13.46 2.37
C GLU A 637 -70.51 -12.57 3.48
N THR A 638 -71.47 -12.98 4.30
CA THR A 638 -72.06 -12.11 5.33
C THR A 638 -72.41 -12.76 6.68
N GLU A 639 -72.14 -14.04 6.92
CA GLU A 639 -72.37 -14.66 8.24
C GLU A 639 -71.09 -14.69 9.09
N THR A 640 -71.10 -13.92 10.18
CA THR A 640 -70.00 -13.77 11.16
C THR A 640 -70.07 -14.75 12.34
N ARG A 641 -70.89 -15.81 12.23
CA ARG A 641 -71.15 -16.77 13.29
C ARG A 641 -71.29 -18.18 12.73
N LEU A 642 -70.45 -19.08 13.23
CA LEU A 642 -70.60 -20.53 13.02
C LEU A 642 -70.97 -21.16 14.36
N ASP A 643 -72.13 -21.82 14.41
CA ASP A 643 -72.54 -22.61 15.57
C ASP A 643 -72.44 -24.10 15.21
N ALA A 644 -71.52 -24.82 15.84
CA ALA A 644 -71.44 -26.28 15.73
C ALA A 644 -71.87 -26.91 17.06
N LYS A 645 -72.71 -27.94 16.98
CA LYS A 645 -73.31 -28.59 18.14
C LYS A 645 -72.71 -29.98 18.32
N PHE A 646 -72.10 -30.23 19.47
CA PHE A 646 -71.52 -31.52 19.82
C PHE A 646 -72.14 -32.07 21.10
N THR A 647 -72.45 -33.37 21.12
CA THR A 647 -72.85 -34.09 22.34
C THR A 647 -71.75 -35.08 22.67
N CYS A 648 -70.97 -34.82 23.73
CA CYS A 648 -69.78 -35.61 24.05
C CYS A 648 -69.97 -36.45 25.34
N ILE A 649 -69.44 -37.67 25.34
CA ILE A 649 -69.26 -38.50 26.55
C ILE A 649 -67.78 -38.87 26.65
N GLY A 650 -67.04 -38.24 27.59
CA GLY A 650 -65.60 -38.45 27.80
C GLY A 650 -64.73 -37.21 27.53
N SER A 651 -63.41 -37.36 27.67
CA SER A 651 -62.43 -36.29 27.39
C SER A 651 -62.08 -36.27 25.89
N ALA A 652 -62.22 -35.12 25.25
CA ALA A 652 -61.92 -34.95 23.83
C ALA A 652 -61.08 -33.68 23.61
N THR A 653 -60.25 -33.72 22.56
CA THR A 653 -59.62 -32.52 21.99
C THR A 653 -60.38 -32.12 20.73
N ILE A 654 -60.85 -30.88 20.71
CA ILE A 654 -61.53 -30.30 19.53
C ILE A 654 -60.55 -29.34 18.86
N THR A 655 -60.36 -29.48 17.56
CA THR A 655 -59.49 -28.63 16.75
C THR A 655 -60.32 -27.94 15.67
N ALA A 656 -60.33 -26.61 15.68
CA ALA A 656 -60.88 -25.79 14.60
C ALA A 656 -59.75 -25.29 13.71
N THR A 657 -59.92 -25.38 12.39
CA THR A 657 -58.94 -24.92 11.41
C THR A 657 -59.64 -24.05 10.37
N MET A 658 -59.17 -22.79 10.26
CA MET A 658 -59.57 -21.85 9.21
C MET A 658 -58.49 -21.84 8.13
N LYS A 659 -58.89 -21.98 6.87
CA LYS A 659 -57.97 -21.85 5.74
C LYS A 659 -58.32 -20.57 4.97
N VAL A 660 -57.45 -19.56 5.08
CA VAL A 660 -57.63 -18.28 4.38
C VAL A 660 -56.87 -18.31 3.05
N PRO A 661 -57.50 -18.01 1.91
CA PRO A 661 -56.78 -17.83 0.66
C PRO A 661 -56.14 -16.44 0.64
N ASN A 662 -54.80 -16.38 0.64
CA ASN A 662 -53.92 -15.21 0.50
C ASN A 662 -53.51 -14.48 1.79
N ASN A 663 -52.19 -14.27 1.92
CA ASN A 663 -51.42 -13.98 3.14
C ASN A 663 -51.53 -12.57 3.75
N ASN A 664 -52.51 -11.74 3.41
CA ASN A 664 -52.51 -10.33 3.86
C ASN A 664 -53.67 -9.97 4.81
N CYS A 665 -54.06 -10.86 5.72
CA CYS A 665 -55.09 -10.53 6.72
C CYS A 665 -54.68 -10.95 8.14
N GLN A 666 -54.70 -9.99 9.06
CA GLN A 666 -54.76 -10.26 10.50
C GLN A 666 -56.12 -10.87 10.82
N SER A 667 -56.13 -12.06 11.41
CA SER A 667 -57.35 -12.70 11.92
C SER A 667 -57.12 -13.15 13.35
N SER A 668 -58.07 -12.87 14.23
CA SER A 668 -58.12 -13.43 15.57
C SER A 668 -59.26 -14.44 15.64
N VAL A 669 -58.98 -15.63 16.17
CA VAL A 669 -59.99 -16.66 16.44
C VAL A 669 -60.16 -16.73 17.94
N THR A 670 -61.30 -16.26 18.45
CA THR A 670 -61.66 -16.42 19.86
C THR A 670 -62.65 -17.57 19.99
N VAL A 671 -62.31 -18.52 20.86
CA VAL A 671 -63.15 -19.69 21.13
C VAL A 671 -63.78 -19.54 22.51
N TYR A 672 -65.12 -19.57 22.55
CA TYR A 672 -65.88 -19.54 23.80
C TYR A 672 -66.42 -20.94 24.14
N GLN A 673 -66.49 -21.25 25.43
CA GLN A 673 -67.30 -22.35 25.95
C GLN A 673 -68.51 -21.75 26.68
N ASN A 674 -69.74 -22.06 26.24
CA ASN A 674 -70.93 -21.52 26.92
C ASN A 674 -71.13 -22.17 28.30
N GLY A 675 -70.87 -21.40 29.34
CA GLY A 675 -71.32 -21.58 30.73
C GLY A 675 -72.01 -20.30 31.23
N PRO A 676 -72.56 -20.26 32.46
CA PRO A 676 -73.33 -19.13 32.97
C PRO A 676 -72.55 -17.81 33.07
N GLU A 677 -71.22 -17.82 32.88
CA GLU A 677 -70.40 -16.67 32.52
C GLU A 677 -69.35 -17.13 31.47
N PRO A 678 -69.14 -16.39 30.35
CA PRO A 678 -68.15 -16.78 29.34
C PRO A 678 -66.72 -16.49 29.83
N GLU A 679 -65.94 -17.52 30.17
CA GLU A 679 -64.48 -17.40 30.34
C GLU A 679 -63.77 -17.35 28.98
N ILE A 680 -62.83 -16.40 28.83
CA ILE A 680 -61.98 -16.26 27.64
C ILE A 680 -60.81 -17.24 27.78
N CYS A 681 -60.77 -18.30 26.96
CA CYS A 681 -59.77 -19.36 27.11
C CYS A 681 -58.50 -19.17 26.27
N ALA A 682 -58.47 -18.22 25.33
CA ALA A 682 -57.26 -17.78 24.62
C ALA A 682 -57.48 -16.47 23.86
N GLU A 683 -56.58 -15.49 24.00
CA GLU A 683 -56.43 -14.35 23.09
C GLU A 683 -55.15 -14.52 22.26
N VAL A 684 -55.23 -14.24 20.96
CA VAL A 684 -54.06 -14.00 20.11
C VAL A 684 -53.69 -12.52 20.25
N PRO A 685 -52.44 -12.14 20.60
CA PRO A 685 -52.08 -10.74 20.78
C PRO A 685 -52.22 -9.94 19.48
N ASN A 686 -52.83 -8.76 19.57
CA ASN A 686 -52.80 -7.74 18.52
C ASN A 686 -51.38 -7.17 18.39
N GLU A 687 -50.74 -7.30 17.22
CA GLU A 687 -49.54 -6.52 16.95
C GLU A 687 -49.88 -5.05 16.70
N THR A 688 -49.04 -4.19 17.26
CA THR A 688 -49.21 -2.74 17.37
C THR A 688 -48.85 -2.07 16.03
N ASN A 689 -49.72 -1.17 15.56
CA ASN A 689 -49.47 -0.31 14.40
C ASN A 689 -48.14 0.45 14.52
N ILE A 690 -47.29 0.39 13.49
CA ILE A 690 -46.35 1.46 13.16
C ILE A 690 -46.83 2.10 11.85
N GLN A 691 -47.30 3.34 11.96
CA GLN A 691 -47.53 4.25 10.83
C GLN A 691 -46.18 4.87 10.42
N ILE A 692 -45.92 5.01 9.13
CA ILE A 692 -44.91 5.92 8.59
C ILE A 692 -45.49 6.61 7.34
N PRO A 693 -45.26 7.92 7.10
CA PRO A 693 -45.60 8.57 5.83
C PRO A 693 -44.91 7.94 4.61
#